data_AF-A0A9W4ST81-F1
#
_entry.id   AF-A0A9W4ST81-F1
#
_cell.length_a   1.000
_cell.length_b   1.000
_cell.length_c   1.000
_cell.angle_alpha   90.00
_cell.angle_beta   90.00
_cell.angle_gamma   90.00
#
_symmetry.space_group_name_H-M   'P 1'
#
loop_
_entity.id
_entity.type
_entity.pdbx_description
1 polymer ?
#
loop_
_entity_poly.entity_id
_entity_poly.type
_entity_poly.pdbx_seq_one_letter_code
_entity_poly.pdbx_strand_id
1 'polypeptide(L)'
;MVLKINLEKSLKDLEVRIKELEQSNEDLRSQFKCLEENGRVREAETQAKQETIDNLEKKVREETKAKQEIINNYEEKFREREEASKEKQDIINGKFQMEQEISKLILLWTFCGLTCHLCGLKCVKNQDNEEYHDCLTDHKCNFLYHFNEVHNIKSIPTCSFIAGQEGKHACNEVKHLCGESCSLIDKRNCQQVCSKVIGHYDLHLCQSLRHYCGEACSLSTKSQKGDYHCPNKCIVPYEERHDSHRCENETCPIQCPISDCQRKCQSNEHFHSDSNSQVDHFCGNEHQCRELCEEAGICNVIVEPKKQEEIYKGLVEETSITFTKYIQLSERLRCNKRIPPNAFKHTGKHTHHASDDLTQNGFHFCDVKCQFCEYFCTLPNGHTQNHNTTNGNMIQTEFTGEDNEFEYAGHKLRVGDQGIFVPCNLICKDLGRHRHISYCQSKEICQGQDIQHISEQVHPNPSIPKDFISHKLFWERTGFKDPYSVQEQHEFAKCDHECPDEKHHRSRGSTNDSAIKSFCELPLFHAQLNPNSNLPNDYGYISMDGHHFNCDNPSTREVAFHIIFVLDRSGSMGERDRKPIQEFSISNYLKYWNHNNRLGAVYHAVYQLLNARINSVKTNQVINDKISLILFNNEVIVPIENQDLKDPKDPMKMLDIMIQHHPDNGSNFILAIQKAGSLISSYHDPTRTNIIIFLSDGECYIPEKQLHEVFKENQSRGSLLYLYTVLFSSNSASSSLEEMAKIAQSYHTNYTSSGCLRSQFTRAINEISLVNHFTSIAESLRKHKPTLLKKDLIMHL
;
A
#
# COMPACT_ATOMS: atom_id res chain seq x y z
N MET A 1 -16.12 12.19 -14.56
CA MET A 1 -15.31 13.26 -13.93
C MET A 1 -15.75 14.68 -14.32
N VAL A 2 -15.80 15.03 -15.61
CA VAL A 2 -16.29 16.37 -16.07
C VAL A 2 -17.72 16.65 -15.62
N LEU A 3 -18.61 15.65 -15.68
CA LEU A 3 -19.99 15.75 -15.20
C LEU A 3 -20.09 16.01 -13.68
N LYS A 4 -19.27 15.34 -12.87
CA LYS A 4 -19.21 15.53 -11.41
C LYS A 4 -18.73 16.94 -11.04
N ILE A 5 -17.67 17.41 -11.71
CA ILE A 5 -17.15 18.78 -11.52
C ILE A 5 -18.21 19.83 -11.92
N ASN A 6 -18.96 19.57 -12.99
CA ASN A 6 -20.06 20.44 -13.41
C ASN A 6 -21.25 20.41 -12.44
N LEU A 7 -21.53 19.27 -11.80
CA LEU A 7 -22.54 19.11 -10.74
C LEU A 7 -22.16 19.88 -9.48
N GLU A 8 -20.93 19.70 -9.00
CA GLU A 8 -20.40 20.43 -7.83
C GLU A 8 -20.35 21.93 -8.08
N LYS A 9 -20.02 22.36 -9.31
CA LYS A 9 -20.07 23.76 -9.71
C LYS A 9 -21.49 24.31 -9.75
N SER A 10 -22.43 23.55 -10.30
CA SER A 10 -23.85 23.95 -10.35
C SER A 10 -24.45 24.05 -8.93
N LEU A 11 -24.08 23.15 -8.03
CA LEU A 11 -24.46 23.20 -6.60
C LEU A 11 -23.90 24.44 -5.91
N LYS A 12 -22.62 24.77 -6.13
CA LYS A 12 -22.02 26.00 -5.58
C LYS A 12 -22.65 27.28 -6.12
N ASP A 13 -22.91 27.34 -7.42
CA ASP A 13 -23.60 28.48 -8.03
C ASP A 13 -25.02 28.65 -7.45
N LEU A 14 -25.68 27.53 -7.13
CA LEU A 14 -26.99 27.50 -6.50
C LEU A 14 -26.93 27.98 -5.04
N GLU A 15 -25.97 27.51 -4.24
CA GLU A 15 -25.74 27.99 -2.87
C GLU A 15 -25.51 29.51 -2.82
N VAL A 16 -24.76 30.05 -3.79
CA VAL A 16 -24.53 31.50 -3.92
C VAL A 16 -25.84 32.23 -4.24
N ARG A 17 -26.62 31.73 -5.21
CA ARG A 17 -27.91 32.33 -5.60
C ARG A 17 -28.92 32.32 -4.45
N ILE A 18 -28.91 31.27 -3.63
CA ILE A 18 -29.75 31.17 -2.43
C ILE A 18 -29.39 32.28 -1.45
N LYS A 19 -28.10 32.49 -1.17
CA LYS A 19 -27.65 33.58 -0.28
C LYS A 19 -28.03 34.97 -0.80
N GLU A 20 -27.94 35.20 -2.11
CA GLU A 20 -28.37 36.45 -2.73
C GLU A 20 -29.88 36.71 -2.53
N LEU A 21 -30.70 35.65 -2.62
CA LEU A 21 -32.14 35.73 -2.43
C LEU A 21 -32.55 35.82 -0.95
N GLU A 22 -31.82 35.18 -0.04
CA GLU A 22 -31.97 35.36 1.40
C GLU A 22 -31.75 36.82 1.78
N GLN A 23 -30.69 37.43 1.24
CA GLN A 23 -30.41 38.86 1.41
C GLN A 23 -31.52 39.73 0.81
N SER A 24 -32.04 39.39 -0.37
CA SER A 24 -33.16 40.11 -1.00
C SER A 24 -34.45 40.05 -0.17
N ASN A 25 -34.73 38.90 0.46
CA ASN A 25 -35.87 38.75 1.37
C ASN A 25 -35.68 39.57 2.65
N GLU A 26 -34.46 39.65 3.17
CA GLU A 26 -34.13 40.47 4.33
C GLU A 26 -34.23 41.98 4.01
N ASP A 27 -33.82 42.37 2.81
CA ASP A 27 -34.01 43.74 2.29
C ASP A 27 -35.48 44.08 2.12
N LEU A 28 -36.32 43.16 1.63
CA LEU A 28 -37.76 43.37 1.56
C LEU A 28 -38.39 43.53 2.94
N ARG A 29 -38.00 42.70 3.93
CA ARG A 29 -38.44 42.84 5.32
C ARG A 29 -38.04 44.20 5.90
N SER A 30 -36.84 44.66 5.57
CA SER A 30 -36.33 45.97 5.96
C SER A 30 -37.08 47.11 5.28
N GLN A 31 -37.47 46.95 4.02
CA GLN A 31 -38.32 47.90 3.29
C GLN A 31 -39.73 47.99 3.88
N PHE A 32 -40.33 46.86 4.27
CA PHE A 32 -41.61 46.83 5.00
C PHE A 32 -41.52 47.63 6.31
N LYS A 33 -40.44 47.41 7.08
CA LYS A 33 -40.19 48.13 8.33
C LYS A 33 -40.00 49.65 8.13
N CYS A 34 -39.27 50.05 7.09
CA CYS A 34 -39.00 51.45 6.76
C CYS A 34 -40.25 52.23 6.28
N LEU A 35 -41.18 51.55 5.60
CA LEU A 35 -42.42 52.19 5.10
C LEU A 35 -43.43 52.47 6.21
N GLU A 36 -43.47 51.67 7.27
CA GLU A 36 -44.28 51.97 8.45
C GLU A 36 -43.75 53.17 9.23
N GLU A 37 -42.43 53.28 9.39
CA GLU A 37 -41.78 54.40 10.09
C GLU A 37 -42.04 55.76 9.40
N ASN A 38 -42.25 55.76 8.08
CA ASN A 38 -42.53 56.97 7.29
C ASN A 38 -44.03 57.35 7.22
N GLY A 39 -44.93 56.59 7.87
CA GLY A 39 -46.39 56.72 7.74
C GLY A 39 -47.07 57.79 8.61
N ARG A 40 -46.70 59.08 8.52
CA ARG A 40 -47.41 60.21 9.18
C ARG A 40 -47.73 61.33 8.16
N VAL A 41 -48.92 61.40 7.55
CA VAL A 41 -49.98 62.46 7.69
C VAL A 41 -50.94 62.59 6.45
N ARG A 42 -52.28 62.58 6.70
CA ARG A 42 -53.45 63.09 5.90
C ARG A 42 -53.87 62.45 4.55
N GLU A 43 -55.18 62.46 4.32
CA GLU A 43 -56.02 61.70 3.36
C GLU A 43 -55.59 61.61 1.87
N ALA A 44 -54.72 62.47 1.35
CA ALA A 44 -54.11 62.26 0.03
C ALA A 44 -53.07 61.11 0.05
N GLU A 45 -52.48 60.85 1.23
CA GLU A 45 -51.62 59.70 1.46
C GLU A 45 -52.41 58.39 1.54
N THR A 46 -53.71 58.36 1.82
CA THR A 46 -54.43 57.08 1.94
C THR A 46 -54.53 56.37 0.60
N GLN A 47 -54.71 57.15 -0.48
CA GLN A 47 -54.68 56.64 -1.85
C GLN A 47 -53.25 56.28 -2.28
N ALA A 48 -52.25 57.10 -1.94
CA ALA A 48 -50.84 56.78 -2.21
C ALA A 48 -50.32 55.57 -1.38
N LYS A 49 -50.86 55.37 -0.17
CA LYS A 49 -50.59 54.22 0.72
C LYS A 49 -51.24 52.96 0.17
N GLN A 50 -52.49 53.04 -0.27
CA GLN A 50 -53.14 51.92 -0.95
C GLN A 50 -52.40 51.57 -2.25
N GLU A 51 -52.00 52.57 -3.04
CA GLU A 51 -51.23 52.38 -4.27
C GLU A 51 -49.82 51.82 -3.98
N THR A 52 -49.21 52.16 -2.84
CA THR A 52 -47.94 51.58 -2.38
C THR A 52 -48.12 50.14 -1.90
N ILE A 53 -49.20 49.84 -1.17
CA ILE A 53 -49.57 48.46 -0.76
C ILE A 53 -49.86 47.61 -2.00
N ASP A 54 -50.64 48.11 -2.95
CA ASP A 54 -50.96 47.42 -4.20
C ASP A 54 -49.69 47.16 -5.04
N ASN A 55 -48.75 48.12 -5.05
CA ASN A 55 -47.43 47.96 -5.67
C ASN A 55 -46.55 46.95 -4.95
N LEU A 56 -46.61 46.89 -3.61
CA LEU A 56 -45.88 45.88 -2.83
C LEU A 56 -46.47 44.49 -2.99
N GLU A 57 -47.80 44.35 -2.95
CA GLU A 57 -48.46 43.09 -3.26
C GLU A 57 -48.14 42.64 -4.69
N LYS A 58 -48.07 43.58 -5.64
CA LYS A 58 -47.63 43.31 -7.00
C LYS A 58 -46.17 42.85 -7.02
N LYS A 59 -45.26 43.49 -6.29
CA LYS A 59 -43.86 43.04 -6.14
C LYS A 59 -43.75 41.65 -5.49
N VAL A 60 -44.52 41.37 -4.44
CA VAL A 60 -44.56 40.06 -3.80
C VAL A 60 -45.08 38.99 -4.77
N ARG A 61 -46.12 39.31 -5.57
CA ARG A 61 -46.63 38.43 -6.62
C ARG A 61 -45.61 38.22 -7.75
N GLU A 62 -44.89 39.26 -8.16
CA GLU A 62 -43.83 39.21 -9.18
C GLU A 62 -42.63 38.39 -8.69
N GLU A 63 -42.20 38.58 -7.45
CA GLU A 63 -41.16 37.75 -6.84
C GLU A 63 -41.60 36.30 -6.66
N THR A 64 -42.84 36.06 -6.26
CA THR A 64 -43.39 34.69 -6.16
C THR A 64 -43.37 34.01 -7.53
N LYS A 65 -43.74 34.74 -8.59
CA LYS A 65 -43.64 34.25 -9.98
C LYS A 65 -42.20 34.01 -10.40
N ALA A 66 -41.27 34.92 -10.10
CA ALA A 66 -39.85 34.76 -10.41
C ALA A 66 -39.25 33.56 -9.67
N LYS A 67 -39.61 33.34 -8.40
CA LYS A 67 -39.22 32.16 -7.61
C LYS A 67 -39.78 30.88 -8.23
N GLN A 68 -41.04 30.89 -8.66
CA GLN A 68 -41.66 29.74 -9.34
C GLN A 68 -41.02 29.45 -10.71
N GLU A 69 -40.67 30.49 -11.47
CA GLU A 69 -40.01 30.36 -12.77
C GLU A 69 -38.59 29.77 -12.63
N ILE A 70 -37.88 30.13 -11.56
CA ILE A 70 -36.60 29.52 -11.19
C ILE A 70 -36.79 28.02 -10.92
N ILE A 71 -37.78 27.64 -10.10
CA ILE A 71 -38.10 26.23 -9.82
C ILE A 71 -38.40 25.48 -11.13
N ASN A 72 -39.25 26.05 -12.00
CA ASN A 72 -39.63 25.43 -13.26
C ASN A 72 -38.45 25.28 -14.24
N ASN A 73 -37.58 26.29 -14.34
CA ASN A 73 -36.37 26.25 -15.17
C ASN A 73 -35.38 25.18 -14.68
N TYR A 74 -35.29 24.97 -13.36
CA TYR A 74 -34.51 23.87 -12.79
C TYR A 74 -35.11 22.50 -13.13
N GLU A 75 -36.43 22.35 -13.02
CA GLU A 75 -37.12 21.12 -13.42
C GLU A 75 -36.94 20.82 -14.93
N GLU A 76 -36.86 21.84 -15.77
CA GLU A 76 -36.66 21.71 -17.22
C GLU A 76 -35.22 21.35 -17.60
N LYS A 77 -34.22 22.08 -17.09
CA LYS A 77 -32.79 21.74 -17.27
C LYS A 77 -32.44 20.35 -16.73
N PHE A 78 -33.21 19.87 -15.75
CA PHE A 78 -33.11 18.52 -15.24
C PHE A 78 -33.60 17.48 -16.27
N ARG A 79 -34.79 17.69 -16.87
CA ARG A 79 -35.33 16.83 -17.93
C ARG A 79 -34.38 16.71 -19.14
N GLU A 80 -33.78 17.82 -19.56
CA GLU A 80 -32.81 17.85 -20.67
C GLU A 80 -31.52 17.05 -20.38
N ARG A 81 -31.12 16.93 -19.10
CA ARG A 81 -29.92 16.19 -18.68
C ARG A 81 -30.17 14.72 -18.40
N GLU A 82 -31.40 14.33 -18.06
CA GLU A 82 -31.83 12.93 -17.96
C GLU A 82 -31.71 12.21 -19.32
N GLU A 83 -31.98 12.90 -20.43
CA GLU A 83 -31.86 12.34 -21.78
C GLU A 83 -30.39 12.17 -22.26
N ALA A 84 -29.43 12.86 -21.62
CA ALA A 84 -28.05 12.97 -22.10
C ALA A 84 -27.01 12.05 -21.42
N SER A 85 -27.36 11.31 -20.35
CA SER A 85 -26.38 10.52 -19.55
C SER A 85 -26.68 9.01 -19.51
N LYS A 86 -25.62 8.20 -19.69
CA LYS A 86 -25.68 6.72 -19.66
C LYS A 86 -25.55 6.10 -18.26
N GLU A 87 -25.14 6.85 -17.23
CA GLU A 87 -24.93 6.33 -15.87
C GLU A 87 -26.13 6.63 -14.97
N LYS A 88 -27.00 5.63 -14.77
CA LYS A 88 -28.29 5.78 -14.06
C LYS A 88 -28.18 6.17 -12.58
N GLN A 89 -27.12 5.78 -11.86
CA GLN A 89 -27.09 5.89 -10.39
C GLN A 89 -26.76 7.30 -9.87
N ASP A 90 -25.81 8.01 -10.50
CA ASP A 90 -25.47 9.38 -10.13
C ASP A 90 -26.64 10.34 -10.42
N ILE A 91 -27.41 10.07 -11.47
CA ILE A 91 -28.63 10.80 -11.82
C ILE A 91 -29.69 10.62 -10.72
N ILE A 92 -29.90 9.40 -10.25
CA ILE A 92 -30.91 9.10 -9.21
C ILE A 92 -30.54 9.74 -7.87
N ASN A 93 -29.26 9.66 -7.47
CA ASN A 93 -28.77 10.31 -6.26
C ASN A 93 -28.86 11.85 -6.36
N GLY A 94 -28.49 12.42 -7.50
CA GLY A 94 -28.60 13.86 -7.77
C GLY A 94 -30.04 14.35 -7.74
N LYS A 95 -30.98 13.60 -8.33
CA LYS A 95 -32.43 13.91 -8.30
C LYS A 95 -32.94 14.07 -6.87
N PHE A 96 -32.60 13.13 -5.99
CA PHE A 96 -33.10 13.15 -4.62
C PHE A 96 -32.49 14.29 -3.78
N GLN A 97 -31.18 14.55 -3.94
CA GLN A 97 -30.55 15.70 -3.29
C GLN A 97 -31.21 17.01 -3.73
N MET A 98 -31.51 17.14 -5.02
CA MET A 98 -32.19 18.31 -5.57
C MET A 98 -33.62 18.46 -5.03
N GLU A 99 -34.42 17.39 -4.98
CA GLU A 99 -35.77 17.38 -4.40
C GLU A 99 -35.77 17.79 -2.92
N GLN A 100 -34.72 17.40 -2.18
CA GLN A 100 -34.53 17.78 -0.80
C GLN A 100 -34.24 19.28 -0.68
N GLU A 101 -33.31 19.82 -1.48
CA GLU A 101 -33.00 21.27 -1.48
C GLU A 101 -34.20 22.12 -1.92
N ILE A 102 -34.96 21.69 -2.93
CA ILE A 102 -36.22 22.36 -3.31
C ILE A 102 -37.20 22.37 -2.14
N SER A 103 -37.34 21.26 -1.41
CA SER A 103 -38.22 21.18 -0.24
C SER A 103 -37.77 22.14 0.87
N LYS A 104 -36.46 22.32 1.09
CA LYS A 104 -35.91 23.30 2.04
C LYS A 104 -36.22 24.73 1.62
N LEU A 105 -36.06 25.04 0.33
CA LEU A 105 -36.35 26.36 -0.23
C LEU A 105 -37.82 26.74 -0.09
N ILE A 106 -38.74 25.79 -0.33
CA ILE A 106 -40.17 26.00 -0.13
C ILE A 106 -40.47 26.35 1.33
N LEU A 107 -39.87 25.63 2.30
CA LEU A 107 -40.03 25.92 3.73
C LEU A 107 -39.47 27.29 4.12
N LEU A 108 -38.30 27.66 3.60
CA LEU A 108 -37.68 28.97 3.83
C LEU A 108 -38.48 30.14 3.26
N TRP A 109 -39.19 29.93 2.14
CA TRP A 109 -39.94 30.99 1.45
C TRP A 109 -41.42 31.07 1.82
N THR A 110 -41.92 30.12 2.63
CA THR A 110 -43.30 30.14 3.11
C THR A 110 -43.40 30.97 4.39
N PHE A 111 -44.26 31.99 4.38
CA PHE A 111 -44.56 32.80 5.57
C PHE A 111 -45.35 31.99 6.61
N CYS A 112 -45.11 32.26 7.90
CA CYS A 112 -45.75 31.58 9.01
C CYS A 112 -47.28 31.77 9.01
N GLY A 113 -47.77 32.99 8.82
CA GLY A 113 -49.21 33.28 8.73
C GLY A 113 -49.99 33.15 10.06
N LEU A 114 -49.35 32.79 11.17
CA LEU A 114 -49.97 32.78 12.49
C LEU A 114 -50.12 34.18 13.07
N THR A 115 -51.03 34.36 14.04
CA THR A 115 -51.28 35.68 14.64
C THR A 115 -50.12 36.12 15.52
N CYS A 116 -49.66 37.36 15.31
CA CYS A 116 -48.57 37.97 16.05
C CYS A 116 -48.83 37.94 17.56
N HIS A 117 -47.76 37.79 18.33
CA HIS A 117 -47.83 37.73 19.80
C HIS A 117 -48.10 39.10 20.44
N LEU A 118 -47.75 40.20 19.76
CA LEU A 118 -47.88 41.57 20.26
C LEU A 118 -49.08 42.33 19.69
N CYS A 119 -49.64 41.87 18.56
CA CYS A 119 -50.76 42.53 17.90
C CYS A 119 -51.60 41.52 17.06
N GLY A 120 -52.71 41.96 16.46
CA GLY A 120 -53.60 41.11 15.66
C GLY A 120 -53.16 40.88 14.21
N LEU A 121 -51.96 41.33 13.81
CA LEU A 121 -51.44 41.12 12.46
C LEU A 121 -50.90 39.69 12.25
N LYS A 122 -50.73 39.29 10.99
CA LYS A 122 -50.21 37.97 10.62
C LYS A 122 -48.68 37.98 10.60
N CYS A 123 -48.09 36.89 11.07
CA CYS A 123 -46.65 36.68 11.17
C CYS A 123 -46.04 36.51 9.77
N VAL A 124 -44.99 37.29 9.50
CA VAL A 124 -44.24 37.30 8.23
C VAL A 124 -42.84 36.69 8.38
N LYS A 125 -42.53 36.13 9.55
CA LYS A 125 -41.36 35.25 9.73
C LYS A 125 -41.58 33.93 8.96
N ASN A 126 -40.50 33.17 8.75
CA ASN A 126 -40.56 31.87 8.08
C ASN A 126 -41.41 30.87 8.88
N GLN A 127 -42.00 29.90 8.20
CA GLN A 127 -42.93 28.92 8.79
C GLN A 127 -42.31 28.02 9.87
N ASP A 128 -40.98 27.88 9.90
CA ASP A 128 -40.24 27.05 10.88
C ASP A 128 -39.51 27.88 11.95
N ASN A 129 -39.94 29.13 12.18
CA ASN A 129 -39.37 29.96 13.23
C ASN A 129 -39.72 29.42 14.64
N GLU A 130 -38.71 29.16 15.47
CA GLU A 130 -38.86 28.64 16.84
C GLU A 130 -39.19 29.72 17.89
N GLU A 131 -39.15 31.00 17.52
CA GLU A 131 -39.47 32.12 18.41
C GLU A 131 -40.95 32.55 18.34
N TYR A 132 -41.32 33.55 19.15
CA TYR A 132 -42.63 34.19 19.10
C TYR A 132 -42.98 34.72 17.69
N HIS A 133 -44.27 34.59 17.35
CA HIS A 133 -44.84 35.10 16.09
C HIS A 133 -44.78 36.61 16.03
N ASP A 134 -44.09 37.15 15.04
CA ASP A 134 -43.85 38.57 14.89
C ASP A 134 -44.22 39.02 13.47
N CYS A 135 -45.01 40.08 13.39
CA CYS A 135 -45.34 40.72 12.12
C CYS A 135 -44.24 41.65 11.60
N LEU A 136 -43.16 41.85 12.37
CA LEU A 136 -42.02 42.72 12.06
C LEU A 136 -42.43 44.19 11.86
N THR A 137 -43.53 44.59 12.47
CA THR A 137 -44.09 45.96 12.43
C THR A 137 -43.86 46.68 13.76
N ASP A 138 -44.26 47.95 13.86
CA ASP A 138 -44.25 48.70 15.13
C ASP A 138 -45.37 48.28 16.12
N HIS A 139 -46.22 47.32 15.71
CA HIS A 139 -47.36 46.78 16.44
C HIS A 139 -48.47 47.81 16.77
N LYS A 140 -48.45 49.02 16.19
CA LYS A 140 -49.42 50.09 16.47
C LYS A 140 -50.49 50.21 15.39
N CYS A 141 -51.69 50.58 15.80
CA CYS A 141 -52.78 50.79 14.85
C CYS A 141 -52.64 52.15 14.14
N ASN A 142 -52.34 52.11 12.84
CA ASN A 142 -52.17 53.31 12.02
C ASN A 142 -53.46 53.81 11.35
N PHE A 143 -54.61 53.23 11.67
CA PHE A 143 -55.91 53.66 11.16
C PHE A 143 -56.40 54.95 11.83
N LEU A 144 -57.17 55.73 11.08
CA LEU A 144 -57.78 56.96 11.57
C LEU A 144 -58.93 56.66 12.55
N TYR A 145 -59.08 57.56 13.52
CA TYR A 145 -60.16 57.55 14.48
C TYR A 145 -61.55 57.53 13.82
N HIS A 146 -62.49 56.75 14.38
CA HIS A 146 -63.79 56.50 13.75
C HIS A 146 -64.91 57.48 14.14
N PHE A 147 -64.72 58.37 15.14
CA PHE A 147 -65.75 59.35 15.52
C PHE A 147 -65.44 60.74 14.97
N ASN A 148 -65.89 61.01 13.75
CA ASN A 148 -65.63 62.27 13.05
C ASN A 148 -66.36 63.49 13.64
N GLU A 149 -67.35 63.29 14.52
CA GLU A 149 -68.27 64.36 14.95
C GLU A 149 -67.78 65.22 16.14
N VAL A 150 -66.66 64.86 16.80
CA VAL A 150 -66.28 65.47 18.10
C VAL A 150 -64.92 66.17 18.11
N HIS A 151 -64.13 66.09 17.03
CA HIS A 151 -62.84 66.79 16.92
C HIS A 151 -62.93 67.97 15.95
N ASN A 152 -62.94 69.20 16.49
CA ASN A 152 -63.11 70.41 15.70
C ASN A 152 -61.76 71.04 15.25
N ILE A 153 -60.77 70.24 14.82
CA ILE A 153 -59.43 70.73 14.46
C ILE A 153 -58.78 69.93 13.30
N LYS A 154 -58.00 70.63 12.47
CA LYS A 154 -57.22 70.27 11.25
C LYS A 154 -56.32 68.99 11.29
N SER A 155 -56.34 68.18 12.34
CA SER A 155 -55.61 66.89 12.41
C SER A 155 -56.41 65.84 13.17
N ILE A 156 -56.89 64.81 12.46
CA ILE A 156 -57.53 63.64 13.07
C ILE A 156 -56.42 62.77 13.70
N PRO A 157 -56.48 62.46 15.01
CA PRO A 157 -55.49 61.63 15.67
C PRO A 157 -55.52 60.18 15.17
N THR A 158 -54.36 59.53 15.15
CA THR A 158 -54.22 58.10 14.87
C THR A 158 -54.74 57.27 16.04
N CYS A 159 -55.14 56.05 15.74
CA CYS A 159 -55.63 55.13 16.76
C CYS A 159 -54.56 54.86 17.85
N SER A 160 -55.00 54.83 19.11
CA SER A 160 -54.14 54.61 20.28
C SER A 160 -53.95 53.15 20.67
N PHE A 161 -54.65 52.24 19.99
CA PHE A 161 -54.61 50.79 20.23
C PHE A 161 -53.59 50.06 19.37
N ILE A 162 -53.38 48.78 19.66
CA ILE A 162 -52.49 47.87 18.92
C ILE A 162 -53.00 47.54 17.51
N ALA A 163 -52.08 47.22 16.59
CA ALA A 163 -52.40 46.85 15.20
C ALA A 163 -53.26 45.57 15.13
N GLY A 164 -54.10 45.43 14.09
CA GLY A 164 -54.96 44.26 13.92
C GLY A 164 -56.07 44.10 14.97
N GLN A 165 -56.37 45.16 15.73
CA GLN A 165 -57.46 45.18 16.69
C GLN A 165 -58.83 44.99 16.03
N GLU A 166 -59.76 44.41 16.80
CA GLU A 166 -61.18 44.34 16.48
C GLU A 166 -61.91 45.54 17.11
N GLY A 167 -62.89 46.09 16.40
CA GLY A 167 -63.74 47.18 16.91
C GLY A 167 -63.48 48.55 16.29
N LYS A 168 -63.86 49.62 17.00
CA LYS A 168 -63.80 51.01 16.55
C LYS A 168 -62.50 51.68 17.00
N HIS A 169 -61.76 52.23 16.04
CA HIS A 169 -60.53 52.98 16.30
C HIS A 169 -60.76 54.21 17.20
N ALA A 170 -60.01 54.32 18.31
CA ALA A 170 -60.13 55.40 19.30
C ALA A 170 -58.82 56.18 19.54
N CYS A 171 -58.89 57.49 19.83
CA CYS A 171 -57.75 58.34 20.16
C CYS A 171 -57.59 58.53 21.68
N ASN A 172 -56.36 58.86 22.13
CA ASN A 172 -56.04 59.08 23.55
C ASN A 172 -56.17 60.56 23.99
N GLU A 173 -56.46 61.47 23.06
CA GLU A 173 -56.43 62.93 23.32
C GLU A 173 -57.71 63.47 23.97
N VAL A 174 -58.82 62.74 23.89
CA VAL A 174 -60.09 63.10 24.52
C VAL A 174 -60.63 61.88 25.27
N LYS A 175 -61.01 62.07 26.54
CA LYS A 175 -61.49 61.02 27.47
C LYS A 175 -62.86 60.44 27.08
N HIS A 176 -63.00 59.94 25.86
CA HIS A 176 -64.21 59.26 25.38
C HIS A 176 -64.39 57.88 26.00
N LEU A 177 -63.27 57.22 26.28
CA LEU A 177 -63.22 55.87 26.84
C LEU A 177 -62.65 55.91 28.26
N CYS A 178 -63.00 54.91 29.05
CA CYS A 178 -62.61 54.79 30.45
C CYS A 178 -61.08 54.80 30.64
N GLY A 179 -60.33 54.13 29.76
CA GLY A 179 -58.86 54.13 29.77
C GLY A 179 -58.22 53.35 30.94
N GLU A 180 -58.99 52.93 31.93
CA GLU A 180 -58.55 52.05 33.03
C GLU A 180 -58.10 50.68 32.50
N SER A 181 -57.26 49.98 33.27
CA SER A 181 -56.75 48.66 32.86
C SER A 181 -57.90 47.67 32.66
N CYS A 182 -57.87 46.93 31.55
CA CYS A 182 -58.84 45.88 31.29
C CYS A 182 -58.76 44.82 32.40
N SER A 183 -59.89 44.35 32.91
CA SER A 183 -59.97 43.26 33.89
C SER A 183 -59.42 41.94 33.36
N LEU A 184 -59.20 41.83 32.04
CA LEU A 184 -58.62 40.67 31.36
C LEU A 184 -57.25 41.00 30.73
N ILE A 185 -56.50 41.93 31.31
CA ILE A 185 -55.18 42.38 30.80
C ILE A 185 -54.17 41.25 30.60
N ASP A 186 -54.19 40.24 31.48
CA ASP A 186 -53.30 39.07 31.43
C ASP A 186 -53.72 38.01 30.39
N LYS A 187 -54.87 38.20 29.72
CA LYS A 187 -55.38 37.27 28.70
C LYS A 187 -54.90 37.67 27.31
N ARG A 188 -54.63 36.66 26.47
CA ARG A 188 -54.16 36.87 25.10
C ARG A 188 -55.25 37.54 24.27
N ASN A 189 -54.85 38.40 23.33
CA ASN A 189 -55.72 39.27 22.52
C ASN A 189 -56.33 40.46 23.29
N CYS A 190 -55.90 40.75 24.52
CA CYS A 190 -56.34 41.95 25.23
C CYS A 190 -55.69 43.23 24.68
N GLN A 191 -56.48 44.26 24.42
CA GLN A 191 -56.00 45.59 24.02
C GLN A 191 -55.50 46.45 25.21
N GLN A 192 -55.29 45.82 26.36
CA GLN A 192 -54.73 46.39 27.61
C GLN A 192 -55.62 47.38 28.35
N VAL A 193 -56.30 48.30 27.65
CA VAL A 193 -57.09 49.38 28.25
C VAL A 193 -58.59 49.22 27.97
N CYS A 194 -59.41 49.75 28.88
CA CYS A 194 -60.85 49.68 28.82
C CYS A 194 -61.43 50.60 27.74
N SER A 195 -62.33 50.06 26.95
CA SER A 195 -62.96 50.72 25.81
C SER A 195 -64.42 51.11 26.02
N LYS A 196 -64.93 50.98 27.25
CA LYS A 196 -66.25 51.47 27.64
C LYS A 196 -66.22 52.98 27.83
N VAL A 197 -67.39 53.61 27.81
CA VAL A 197 -67.54 55.06 28.04
C VAL A 197 -67.05 55.44 29.44
N ILE A 198 -66.39 56.59 29.57
CA ILE A 198 -65.89 57.08 30.86
C ILE A 198 -67.01 57.15 31.93
N GLY A 199 -66.72 56.68 33.15
CA GLY A 199 -67.66 56.70 34.28
C GLY A 199 -68.66 55.53 34.35
N HIS A 200 -68.41 54.43 33.62
CA HIS A 200 -69.21 53.21 33.76
C HIS A 200 -68.99 52.50 35.11
N TYR A 201 -69.99 51.77 35.59
CA TYR A 201 -69.94 51.00 36.85
C TYR A 201 -69.66 49.50 36.66
N ASP A 202 -69.63 49.03 35.41
CA ASP A 202 -69.36 47.62 35.09
C ASP A 202 -67.87 47.26 35.13
N LEU A 203 -67.54 45.98 34.96
CA LEU A 203 -66.17 45.50 34.72
C LEU A 203 -65.50 46.25 33.56
N HIS A 204 -64.23 46.62 33.74
CA HIS A 204 -63.42 47.30 32.74
C HIS A 204 -63.03 46.32 31.63
N LEU A 205 -63.63 46.42 30.45
CA LEU A 205 -63.36 45.53 29.31
C LEU A 205 -62.80 46.31 28.13
N CYS A 206 -61.86 45.71 27.39
CA CYS A 206 -61.30 46.27 26.14
C CYS A 206 -62.20 45.96 24.92
N GLN A 207 -61.87 46.44 23.71
CA GLN A 207 -62.73 46.22 22.52
C GLN A 207 -62.60 44.83 21.90
N SER A 208 -61.66 44.00 22.34
CA SER A 208 -61.48 42.66 21.80
C SER A 208 -62.75 41.84 21.99
N LEU A 209 -63.28 41.30 20.88
CA LEU A 209 -64.50 40.50 20.92
C LEU A 209 -64.26 39.17 21.64
N ARG A 210 -63.02 38.69 21.64
CA ARG A 210 -62.61 37.44 22.27
C ARG A 210 -61.26 37.60 22.96
N HIS A 211 -61.21 37.21 24.23
CA HIS A 211 -59.96 36.99 24.97
C HIS A 211 -59.68 35.50 25.02
N TYR A 212 -58.44 35.11 24.76
CA TYR A 212 -58.06 33.70 24.72
C TYR A 212 -57.47 33.25 26.05
N CYS A 213 -57.63 31.97 26.33
CA CYS A 213 -57.05 31.28 27.48
C CYS A 213 -55.57 31.61 27.68
N GLY A 214 -54.78 31.51 26.60
CA GLY A 214 -53.38 31.92 26.56
C GLY A 214 -52.37 30.93 27.15
N GLU A 215 -52.83 29.81 27.72
CA GLU A 215 -51.98 28.70 28.18
C GLU A 215 -51.24 28.00 27.02
N ALA A 216 -50.19 27.23 27.33
CA ALA A 216 -49.43 26.50 26.33
C ALA A 216 -50.30 25.46 25.60
N CYS A 217 -50.05 25.25 24.30
CA CYS A 217 -50.73 24.21 23.52
C CYS A 217 -50.49 22.83 24.16
N SER A 218 -51.54 22.00 24.22
CA SER A 218 -51.45 20.66 24.80
C SER A 218 -50.64 19.67 23.96
N LEU A 219 -50.26 20.03 22.72
CA LEU A 219 -49.54 19.14 21.83
C LEU A 219 -48.11 18.95 22.34
N SER A 220 -47.86 17.80 22.94
CA SER A 220 -46.56 17.33 23.36
C SER A 220 -46.44 15.84 23.06
N THR A 221 -45.39 15.43 22.35
CA THR A 221 -45.18 14.03 22.00
C THR A 221 -43.69 13.71 21.85
N LYS A 222 -43.35 12.44 22.06
CA LYS A 222 -42.01 11.93 21.81
C LYS A 222 -41.91 11.48 20.35
N SER A 223 -41.11 12.20 19.57
CA SER A 223 -40.80 11.81 18.19
C SER A 223 -39.47 11.06 18.12
N GLN A 224 -39.20 10.37 17.00
CA GLN A 224 -37.88 9.79 16.76
C GLN A 224 -36.75 10.83 16.68
N LYS A 225 -37.09 12.11 16.45
CA LYS A 225 -36.15 13.24 16.46
C LYS A 225 -36.03 13.91 17.84
N GLY A 226 -36.69 13.38 18.87
CA GLY A 226 -36.69 13.91 20.24
C GLY A 226 -38.08 14.34 20.73
N ASP A 227 -38.13 14.83 21.96
CA ASP A 227 -39.36 15.35 22.58
C ASP A 227 -39.79 16.64 21.88
N TYR A 228 -41.02 16.67 21.36
CA TYR A 228 -41.61 17.84 20.71
C TYR A 228 -42.66 18.46 21.61
N HIS A 229 -42.56 19.78 21.78
CA HIS A 229 -43.57 20.61 22.42
C HIS A 229 -44.00 21.69 21.44
N CYS A 230 -45.30 21.83 21.19
CA CYS A 230 -45.79 22.90 20.34
C CYS A 230 -45.53 24.26 21.01
N PRO A 231 -44.79 25.19 20.38
CA PRO A 231 -44.44 26.47 20.99
C PRO A 231 -45.61 27.46 21.07
N ASN A 232 -46.77 27.12 20.50
CA ASN A 232 -47.90 28.02 20.37
C ASN A 232 -48.78 28.05 21.62
N LYS A 233 -49.55 29.14 21.74
CA LYS A 233 -50.50 29.36 22.84
C LYS A 233 -51.94 29.10 22.43
N CYS A 234 -52.76 28.75 23.40
CA CYS A 234 -54.18 28.43 23.24
C CYS A 234 -54.98 29.64 22.70
N ILE A 235 -55.88 29.37 21.75
CA ILE A 235 -56.82 30.33 21.16
C ILE A 235 -58.29 30.04 21.53
N VAL A 236 -58.54 29.14 22.47
CA VAL A 236 -59.90 28.90 22.98
C VAL A 236 -60.33 30.09 23.85
N PRO A 237 -61.57 30.59 23.73
CA PRO A 237 -62.07 31.70 24.55
C PRO A 237 -61.90 31.44 26.05
N TYR A 238 -61.51 32.46 26.82
CA TYR A 238 -61.20 32.29 28.25
C TYR A 238 -62.41 31.84 29.09
N GLU A 239 -63.63 32.12 28.62
CA GLU A 239 -64.88 31.78 29.29
C GLU A 239 -65.22 30.29 29.16
N GLU A 240 -64.67 29.64 28.14
CA GLU A 240 -64.88 28.22 27.87
C GLU A 240 -63.91 27.38 28.70
N ARG A 241 -64.43 26.56 29.61
CA ARG A 241 -63.61 25.57 30.33
C ARG A 241 -63.20 24.45 29.38
N HIS A 242 -61.90 24.16 29.32
CA HIS A 242 -61.34 23.10 28.50
C HIS A 242 -60.07 22.54 29.15
N ASP A 243 -59.87 21.23 29.02
CA ASP A 243 -58.69 20.53 29.55
C ASP A 243 -57.60 20.33 28.48
N SER A 244 -57.95 20.51 27.19
CA SER A 244 -57.03 20.41 26.05
C SER A 244 -56.92 21.78 25.36
N HIS A 245 -55.73 22.38 25.45
CA HIS A 245 -55.41 23.71 24.94
C HIS A 245 -55.05 23.67 23.46
N ARG A 246 -55.92 24.24 22.62
CA ARG A 246 -55.76 24.25 21.15
C ARG A 246 -55.16 25.55 20.65
N CYS A 247 -54.11 25.47 19.84
CA CYS A 247 -53.51 26.63 19.19
C CYS A 247 -54.10 26.89 17.78
N GLU A 248 -53.61 27.94 17.11
CA GLU A 248 -54.08 28.35 15.77
C GLU A 248 -53.62 27.41 14.64
N ASN A 249 -52.67 26.50 14.90
CA ASN A 249 -52.30 25.47 13.92
C ASN A 249 -53.38 24.39 13.85
N GLU A 250 -53.95 24.19 12.66
CA GLU A 250 -54.94 23.15 12.41
C GLU A 250 -54.28 21.80 12.06
N THR A 251 -53.10 21.84 11.41
CA THR A 251 -52.36 20.65 10.97
C THR A 251 -51.26 20.26 11.96
N CYS A 252 -50.76 19.03 11.84
CA CYS A 252 -49.66 18.56 12.67
C CYS A 252 -48.32 19.25 12.28
N PRO A 253 -47.66 19.97 13.21
CA PRO A 253 -46.43 20.70 12.93
C PRO A 253 -45.17 19.82 12.97
N ILE A 254 -45.30 18.54 13.34
CA ILE A 254 -44.18 17.63 13.61
C ILE A 254 -43.58 17.16 12.27
N GLN A 255 -42.25 17.20 12.17
CA GLN A 255 -41.55 16.78 10.97
C GLN A 255 -41.54 15.25 10.81
N CYS A 256 -41.49 14.81 9.55
CA CYS A 256 -41.30 13.42 9.17
C CYS A 256 -40.10 12.81 9.92
N PRO A 257 -40.25 11.61 10.50
CA PRO A 257 -39.17 10.97 11.25
C PRO A 257 -38.06 10.41 10.34
N ILE A 258 -38.26 10.32 9.02
CA ILE A 258 -37.21 9.91 8.08
C ILE A 258 -36.05 10.92 8.12
N SER A 259 -34.83 10.40 8.28
CA SER A 259 -33.59 11.17 8.24
C SER A 259 -33.57 12.08 7.01
N ASP A 260 -33.19 13.35 7.21
CA ASP A 260 -33.09 14.39 6.18
C ASP A 260 -34.40 14.86 5.52
N CYS A 261 -35.55 14.32 5.92
CA CYS A 261 -36.85 14.86 5.55
C CYS A 261 -37.23 16.01 6.50
N GLN A 262 -37.48 17.19 5.94
CA GLN A 262 -37.95 18.37 6.68
C GLN A 262 -39.45 18.62 6.51
N ARG A 263 -40.15 17.80 5.72
CA ARG A 263 -41.60 17.94 5.51
C ARG A 263 -42.36 17.63 6.80
N LYS A 264 -43.43 18.38 7.06
CA LYS A 264 -44.36 18.14 8.16
C LYS A 264 -45.20 16.89 7.92
N CYS A 265 -45.78 16.37 8.99
CA CYS A 265 -46.69 15.24 8.93
C CYS A 265 -47.86 15.54 7.98
N GLN A 266 -48.30 14.53 7.23
CA GLN A 266 -49.45 14.65 6.32
C GLN A 266 -50.79 14.83 7.06
N SER A 267 -50.81 14.65 8.38
CA SER A 267 -52.04 14.73 9.16
C SER A 267 -52.58 16.16 9.20
N ASN A 268 -53.83 16.30 8.79
CA ASN A 268 -54.59 17.54 8.92
C ASN A 268 -55.16 17.75 10.33
N GLU A 269 -54.85 16.87 11.28
CA GLU A 269 -55.28 16.97 12.66
C GLU A 269 -54.10 17.30 13.56
N HIS A 270 -54.12 18.48 14.19
CA HIS A 270 -53.05 18.94 15.09
C HIS A 270 -52.76 17.97 16.25
N PHE A 271 -53.78 17.32 16.79
CA PHE A 271 -53.72 16.45 17.98
C PHE A 271 -53.86 14.95 17.68
N HIS A 272 -53.50 14.51 16.47
CA HIS A 272 -53.64 13.09 16.09
C HIS A 272 -52.74 12.13 16.89
N SER A 273 -51.78 12.65 17.66
CA SER A 273 -50.92 11.88 18.58
C SER A 273 -51.47 11.72 20.01
N ASP A 274 -52.55 12.42 20.38
CA ASP A 274 -53.05 12.45 21.78
C ASP A 274 -53.74 11.14 22.21
N SER A 275 -54.02 10.22 21.29
CA SER A 275 -54.86 9.04 21.52
C SER A 275 -54.13 7.80 22.11
N ASN A 276 -53.05 7.98 22.90
CA ASN A 276 -52.24 6.89 23.52
C ASN A 276 -51.64 5.86 22.53
N SER A 277 -51.65 6.14 21.23
CA SER A 277 -51.00 5.31 20.22
C SER A 277 -49.70 5.98 19.82
N GLN A 278 -48.61 5.22 19.75
CA GLN A 278 -47.36 5.69 19.17
C GLN A 278 -47.59 5.94 17.67
N VAL A 279 -47.90 7.18 17.29
CA VAL A 279 -48.19 7.55 15.91
C VAL A 279 -46.91 8.06 15.25
N ASP A 280 -46.56 7.47 14.11
CA ASP A 280 -45.44 7.93 13.30
C ASP A 280 -45.87 9.10 12.40
N HIS A 281 -45.18 10.23 12.52
CA HIS A 281 -45.52 11.50 11.88
C HIS A 281 -45.06 11.59 10.41
N PHE A 282 -45.36 10.58 9.58
CA PHE A 282 -44.92 10.54 8.18
C PHE A 282 -45.49 11.69 7.33
N CYS A 283 -44.70 12.18 6.36
CA CYS A 283 -45.12 13.21 5.42
C CYS A 283 -45.91 12.69 4.21
N GLY A 284 -46.23 11.40 4.16
CA GLY A 284 -47.02 10.79 3.08
C GLY A 284 -46.30 10.58 1.74
N ASN A 285 -45.00 10.91 1.66
CA ASN A 285 -44.22 10.77 0.44
C ASN A 285 -43.25 9.60 0.50
N GLU A 286 -42.80 9.15 -0.67
CA GLU A 286 -41.69 8.20 -0.81
C GLU A 286 -40.35 8.85 -0.46
N HIS A 287 -39.40 8.04 0.01
CA HIS A 287 -38.05 8.50 0.37
C HIS A 287 -36.98 7.62 -0.29
N GLN A 288 -35.81 8.18 -0.60
CA GLN A 288 -34.68 7.38 -1.08
C GLN A 288 -34.13 6.50 0.05
N CYS A 289 -33.98 5.20 -0.21
CA CYS A 289 -33.28 4.32 0.70
C CYS A 289 -31.79 4.69 0.75
N ARG A 290 -31.23 4.78 1.95
CA ARG A 290 -29.84 5.20 2.19
C ARG A 290 -28.92 4.06 2.58
N GLU A 291 -29.50 2.89 2.80
CA GLU A 291 -28.76 1.67 3.12
C GLU A 291 -27.87 1.29 1.95
N LEU A 292 -26.75 0.63 2.24
CA LEU A 292 -25.82 0.15 1.22
C LEU A 292 -26.36 -1.13 0.58
N CYS A 293 -25.90 -1.43 -0.63
CA CYS A 293 -26.22 -2.69 -1.30
C CYS A 293 -25.84 -3.90 -0.42
N GLU A 294 -26.78 -4.83 -0.28
CA GLU A 294 -26.66 -6.08 0.48
C GLU A 294 -26.29 -7.28 -0.40
N GLU A 295 -26.18 -7.10 -1.72
CA GLU A 295 -25.75 -8.18 -2.61
C GLU A 295 -24.29 -8.60 -2.33
N ALA A 296 -23.99 -9.85 -2.68
CA ALA A 296 -22.65 -10.40 -2.55
C ALA A 296 -21.70 -9.77 -3.57
N GLY A 297 -20.42 -9.63 -3.20
CA GLY A 297 -19.43 -8.92 -3.99
C GLY A 297 -19.38 -7.41 -3.70
N ILE A 298 -18.62 -6.69 -4.53
CA ILE A 298 -18.38 -5.25 -4.44
C ILE A 298 -19.07 -4.55 -5.60
N CYS A 299 -19.83 -3.50 -5.34
CA CYS A 299 -20.65 -2.84 -6.38
C CYS A 299 -19.78 -2.15 -7.43
N ASN A 300 -18.71 -1.49 -7.00
CA ASN A 300 -17.77 -0.84 -7.89
C ASN A 300 -16.35 -0.91 -7.34
N VAL A 301 -15.42 -1.30 -8.20
CA VAL A 301 -13.98 -1.27 -7.96
C VAL A 301 -13.40 -0.29 -8.96
N ILE A 302 -12.81 0.80 -8.47
CA ILE A 302 -12.17 1.79 -9.34
C ILE A 302 -10.90 1.17 -9.89
N VAL A 303 -10.99 0.72 -11.14
CA VAL A 303 -9.96 -0.05 -11.85
C VAL A 303 -8.67 0.76 -12.00
N GLU A 304 -8.78 2.08 -12.19
CA GLU A 304 -7.63 2.99 -12.20
C GLU A 304 -7.27 3.43 -10.78
N PRO A 305 -6.15 2.94 -10.20
CA PRO A 305 -5.80 3.29 -8.84
C PRO A 305 -5.37 4.75 -8.73
N LYS A 306 -5.68 5.39 -7.60
CA LYS A 306 -5.18 6.73 -7.32
C LYS A 306 -3.67 6.68 -7.10
N LYS A 307 -2.93 7.57 -7.76
CA LYS A 307 -1.47 7.72 -7.62
C LYS A 307 -1.15 8.71 -6.50
N GLN A 308 -0.19 8.38 -5.66
CA GLN A 308 0.36 9.24 -4.63
C GLN A 308 1.87 8.98 -4.51
N GLU A 309 2.69 10.03 -4.45
CA GLU A 309 4.12 9.87 -4.18
C GLU A 309 4.36 9.69 -2.68
N GLU A 310 5.11 8.65 -2.32
CA GLU A 310 5.54 8.38 -0.95
C GLU A 310 7.05 8.07 -0.94
N ILE A 311 7.68 8.23 0.23
CA ILE A 311 9.08 7.90 0.45
C ILE A 311 9.13 6.78 1.48
N TYR A 312 9.65 5.63 1.08
CA TYR A 312 9.99 4.54 1.99
C TYR A 312 11.42 4.74 2.51
N LYS A 313 11.58 4.65 3.83
CA LYS A 313 12.90 4.59 4.47
C LYS A 313 13.20 3.12 4.75
N GLY A 314 14.21 2.60 4.07
CA GLY A 314 14.67 1.24 4.27
C GLY A 314 15.28 1.07 5.66
N LEU A 315 15.46 -0.18 6.06
CA LEU A 315 16.10 -0.50 7.33
C LEU A 315 17.60 -0.13 7.28
N VAL A 316 18.27 -0.21 6.13
CA VAL A 316 19.64 0.30 5.93
C VAL A 316 19.63 1.84 5.97
N GLU A 317 20.48 2.47 6.81
CA GLU A 317 20.39 3.91 7.14
C GLU A 317 20.47 4.85 5.91
N GLU A 318 21.15 4.43 4.85
CA GLU A 318 21.31 5.21 3.61
C GLU A 318 20.17 4.99 2.58
N THR A 319 19.24 4.08 2.85
CA THR A 319 18.23 3.66 1.87
C THR A 319 16.96 4.49 1.98
N SER A 320 16.73 5.32 0.96
CA SER A 320 15.50 6.09 0.79
C SER A 320 14.98 5.90 -0.63
N ILE A 321 13.76 5.40 -0.75
CA ILE A 321 13.14 5.04 -2.04
C ILE A 321 11.88 5.89 -2.23
N THR A 322 11.88 6.75 -3.23
CA THR A 322 10.68 7.47 -3.66
C THR A 322 9.90 6.61 -4.64
N PHE A 323 8.63 6.39 -4.39
CA PHE A 323 7.79 5.54 -5.24
C PHE A 323 6.37 6.07 -5.40
N THR A 324 5.71 5.62 -6.47
CA THR A 324 4.28 5.87 -6.66
C THR A 324 3.50 4.77 -5.95
N LYS A 325 2.76 5.16 -4.91
CA LYS A 325 1.75 4.31 -4.29
C LYS A 325 0.46 4.39 -5.08
N TYR A 326 0.01 3.23 -5.51
CA TYR A 326 -1.30 3.02 -6.11
C TYR A 326 -2.28 2.64 -4.99
N ILE A 327 -3.47 3.23 -5.00
CA ILE A 327 -4.55 2.90 -4.06
C ILE A 327 -5.80 2.53 -4.86
N GLN A 328 -6.24 1.28 -4.76
CA GLN A 328 -7.51 0.85 -5.33
C GLN A 328 -8.65 1.19 -4.38
N LEU A 329 -9.65 1.90 -4.89
CA LEU A 329 -10.84 2.25 -4.15
C LEU A 329 -11.97 1.28 -4.53
N SER A 330 -12.75 0.90 -3.53
CA SER A 330 -13.93 0.06 -3.68
C SER A 330 -15.10 0.72 -2.99
N GLU A 331 -16.29 0.62 -3.58
CA GLU A 331 -17.50 1.13 -2.97
C GLU A 331 -18.64 0.12 -3.05
N ARG A 332 -19.43 0.07 -1.96
CA ARG A 332 -20.78 -0.47 -2.01
C ARG A 332 -21.71 0.70 -2.33
N LEU A 333 -22.43 0.58 -3.44
CA LEU A 333 -23.36 1.63 -3.87
C LEU A 333 -24.60 1.65 -2.97
N ARG A 334 -25.21 2.82 -2.84
CA ARG A 334 -26.47 2.99 -2.09
C ARG A 334 -27.61 2.25 -2.78
N CYS A 335 -28.56 1.80 -1.98
CA CYS A 335 -29.76 1.17 -2.48
C CYS A 335 -30.53 2.13 -3.41
N ASN A 336 -30.97 1.62 -4.55
CA ASN A 336 -31.76 2.34 -5.54
C ASN A 336 -33.27 2.29 -5.24
N LYS A 337 -33.72 1.42 -4.33
CA LYS A 337 -35.14 1.27 -3.98
C LYS A 337 -35.64 2.46 -3.17
N ARG A 338 -36.93 2.77 -3.34
CA ARG A 338 -37.64 3.80 -2.57
C ARG A 338 -38.29 3.17 -1.34
N ILE A 339 -38.20 3.87 -0.21
CA ILE A 339 -38.99 3.60 0.98
C ILE A 339 -40.42 4.07 0.67
N PRO A 340 -41.42 3.18 0.74
CA PRO A 340 -42.80 3.53 0.41
C PRO A 340 -43.35 4.56 1.41
N PRO A 341 -44.44 5.27 1.06
CA PRO A 341 -45.08 6.21 1.97
C PRO A 341 -45.45 5.52 3.29
N ASN A 342 -45.27 6.24 4.40
CA ASN A 342 -45.63 5.78 5.73
C ASN A 342 -44.87 4.53 6.21
N ALA A 343 -43.66 4.31 5.70
CA ALA A 343 -42.76 3.26 6.15
C ALA A 343 -41.37 3.80 6.47
N PHE A 344 -40.64 3.12 7.35
CA PHE A 344 -39.24 3.44 7.65
C PHE A 344 -38.24 2.78 6.71
N LYS A 345 -38.65 1.68 6.06
CA LYS A 345 -37.80 0.86 5.18
C LYS A 345 -38.65 0.29 4.04
N HIS A 346 -38.04 -0.01 2.90
CA HIS A 346 -38.67 -0.83 1.87
C HIS A 346 -38.52 -2.32 2.19
N THR A 347 -39.26 -3.18 1.49
CA THR A 347 -39.16 -4.64 1.63
C THR A 347 -38.10 -5.24 0.69
N GLY A 348 -37.60 -6.42 1.03
CA GLY A 348 -36.57 -7.14 0.28
C GLY A 348 -35.16 -6.53 0.40
N LYS A 349 -34.17 -7.22 -0.18
CA LYS A 349 -32.75 -6.84 -0.10
C LYS A 349 -32.47 -5.45 -0.67
N HIS A 350 -31.49 -4.76 -0.10
CA HIS A 350 -30.98 -3.51 -0.64
C HIS A 350 -30.14 -3.76 -1.91
N THR A 351 -30.59 -3.24 -3.05
CA THR A 351 -29.91 -3.38 -4.35
C THR A 351 -29.72 -2.02 -5.02
N HIS A 352 -28.68 -1.86 -5.84
CA HIS A 352 -28.38 -0.61 -6.57
C HIS A 352 -28.78 -0.63 -8.06
N HIS A 353 -29.31 -1.75 -8.57
CA HIS A 353 -29.83 -1.87 -9.94
C HIS A 353 -31.36 -1.66 -9.96
N ALA A 354 -31.89 -1.25 -11.12
CA ALA A 354 -33.33 -1.04 -11.30
C ALA A 354 -34.08 -2.38 -11.26
N SER A 355 -35.15 -2.44 -10.47
CA SER A 355 -35.86 -3.66 -10.08
C SER A 355 -36.80 -4.27 -11.13
N ASP A 356 -36.93 -3.67 -12.31
CA ASP A 356 -37.98 -4.02 -13.26
C ASP A 356 -37.56 -5.10 -14.28
N ASP A 357 -36.31 -5.55 -14.21
CA ASP A 357 -35.81 -6.60 -15.09
C ASP A 357 -35.24 -7.76 -14.27
N LEU A 358 -36.04 -8.83 -14.13
CA LEU A 358 -35.68 -10.09 -13.46
C LEU A 358 -34.46 -10.78 -14.10
N THR A 359 -33.93 -10.26 -15.20
CA THR A 359 -32.79 -10.83 -15.95
C THR A 359 -31.45 -10.14 -15.69
N GLN A 360 -31.43 -8.99 -15.00
CA GLN A 360 -30.20 -8.24 -14.73
C GLN A 360 -29.97 -8.03 -13.22
N ASN A 361 -29.46 -9.06 -12.55
CA ASN A 361 -28.72 -8.83 -11.30
C ASN A 361 -27.59 -7.85 -11.64
N GLY A 362 -27.59 -6.66 -11.03
CA GLY A 362 -26.57 -5.66 -11.27
C GLY A 362 -25.17 -6.26 -11.12
N PHE A 363 -24.24 -5.83 -11.97
CA PHE A 363 -22.86 -6.32 -11.94
C PHE A 363 -22.23 -6.03 -10.57
N HIS A 364 -21.59 -7.03 -9.98
CA HIS A 364 -20.77 -6.90 -8.78
C HIS A 364 -19.43 -7.57 -9.05
N PHE A 365 -18.36 -6.93 -8.60
CA PHE A 365 -17.01 -7.50 -8.57
C PHE A 365 -16.90 -8.53 -7.45
N CYS A 366 -15.99 -9.49 -7.62
CA CYS A 366 -15.62 -10.43 -6.58
C CYS A 366 -14.96 -9.71 -5.39
N ASP A 367 -15.31 -10.12 -4.17
CA ASP A 367 -14.85 -9.52 -2.91
C ASP A 367 -13.53 -10.11 -2.39
N VAL A 368 -12.95 -11.08 -3.12
CA VAL A 368 -11.63 -11.63 -2.81
C VAL A 368 -10.53 -10.62 -3.13
N LYS A 369 -9.58 -10.48 -2.21
CA LYS A 369 -8.43 -9.58 -2.30
C LYS A 369 -7.13 -10.34 -2.58
N CYS A 370 -6.22 -9.70 -3.32
CA CYS A 370 -4.85 -10.18 -3.47
C CYS A 370 -4.15 -10.14 -2.11
N GLN A 371 -3.52 -11.24 -1.70
CA GLN A 371 -2.83 -11.36 -0.42
C GLN A 371 -1.59 -10.45 -0.27
N PHE A 372 -1.08 -9.89 -1.38
CA PHE A 372 0.11 -9.03 -1.36
C PHE A 372 -0.22 -7.54 -1.41
N CYS A 373 -1.11 -7.13 -2.31
CA CYS A 373 -1.45 -5.72 -2.51
C CYS A 373 -2.84 -5.32 -2.00
N GLU A 374 -3.64 -6.29 -1.50
CA GLU A 374 -5.02 -6.13 -1.05
C GLU A 374 -6.04 -5.64 -2.09
N TYR A 375 -5.64 -5.54 -3.35
CA TYR A 375 -6.57 -5.15 -4.40
C TYR A 375 -7.60 -6.25 -4.65
N PHE A 376 -8.85 -5.83 -4.85
CA PHE A 376 -9.97 -6.69 -5.17
C PHE A 376 -9.82 -7.34 -6.55
N CYS A 377 -10.45 -8.50 -6.66
CA CYS A 377 -10.63 -9.18 -7.92
C CYS A 377 -11.54 -8.35 -8.86
N THR A 378 -11.13 -8.17 -10.11
CA THR A 378 -11.87 -7.42 -11.13
C THR A 378 -12.85 -8.28 -11.93
N LEU A 379 -12.96 -9.57 -11.60
CA LEU A 379 -13.92 -10.49 -12.21
C LEU A 379 -15.30 -10.41 -11.54
N PRO A 380 -16.37 -10.84 -12.23
CA PRO A 380 -17.72 -10.86 -11.66
C PRO A 380 -17.80 -11.73 -10.40
N ASN A 381 -18.60 -11.33 -9.42
CA ASN A 381 -18.85 -12.10 -8.22
C ASN A 381 -19.34 -13.53 -8.54
N GLY A 382 -18.81 -14.54 -7.83
CA GLY A 382 -19.12 -15.95 -8.07
C GLY A 382 -18.39 -16.60 -9.25
N HIS A 383 -17.39 -15.95 -9.84
CA HIS A 383 -16.56 -16.57 -10.88
C HIS A 383 -15.79 -17.80 -10.35
N THR A 384 -15.54 -18.77 -11.23
CA THR A 384 -14.78 -19.99 -10.92
C THR A 384 -13.33 -19.97 -11.40
N GLN A 385 -12.97 -18.98 -12.22
CA GLN A 385 -11.61 -18.78 -12.73
C GLN A 385 -10.67 -18.28 -11.61
N ASN A 386 -9.35 -18.36 -11.83
CA ASN A 386 -8.38 -17.71 -10.94
C ASN A 386 -8.68 -16.21 -10.83
N HIS A 387 -8.51 -15.66 -9.63
CA HIS A 387 -8.76 -14.25 -9.36
C HIS A 387 -7.82 -13.36 -10.18
N ASN A 388 -8.29 -12.21 -10.61
CA ASN A 388 -7.49 -11.27 -11.40
C ASN A 388 -7.63 -9.87 -10.81
N THR A 389 -6.57 -9.09 -10.79
CA THR A 389 -6.60 -7.74 -10.24
C THR A 389 -5.76 -6.79 -11.08
N THR A 390 -5.87 -5.47 -10.86
CA THR A 390 -5.07 -4.48 -11.59
C THR A 390 -3.63 -4.39 -11.14
N ASN A 391 -3.24 -5.18 -10.13
CA ASN A 391 -1.93 -5.25 -9.52
C ASN A 391 -1.56 -3.95 -8.80
N GLY A 392 -1.15 -4.08 -7.54
CA GLY A 392 -0.84 -2.95 -6.68
C GLY A 392 0.51 -3.13 -6.00
N ASN A 393 0.91 -2.10 -5.27
CA ASN A 393 2.05 -2.14 -4.36
C ASN A 393 1.89 -3.27 -3.33
N MET A 394 2.93 -4.05 -3.08
CA MET A 394 2.91 -5.21 -2.20
C MET A 394 2.98 -4.82 -0.72
N ILE A 395 1.94 -4.12 -0.25
CA ILE A 395 1.85 -3.55 1.10
C ILE A 395 1.86 -4.60 2.23
N GLN A 396 1.55 -5.86 1.93
CA GLN A 396 1.54 -6.97 2.89
C GLN A 396 2.80 -7.85 2.79
N THR A 397 3.92 -7.31 2.32
CA THR A 397 5.14 -8.12 2.11
C THR A 397 6.38 -7.48 2.69
N GLU A 398 7.31 -8.34 3.09
CA GLU A 398 8.67 -8.02 3.50
C GLU A 398 9.66 -8.88 2.73
N PHE A 399 10.84 -8.35 2.48
CA PHE A 399 11.90 -9.07 1.82
C PHE A 399 12.49 -10.14 2.76
N THR A 400 12.73 -11.31 2.17
CA THR A 400 13.32 -12.48 2.82
C THR A 400 14.43 -13.00 1.91
N GLY A 401 15.50 -13.52 2.49
CA GLY A 401 16.64 -14.03 1.74
C GLY A 401 17.59 -14.83 2.62
N GLU A 402 18.52 -15.54 1.97
CA GLU A 402 19.63 -16.23 2.63
C GLU A 402 20.64 -15.19 3.17
N ASP A 403 20.90 -14.15 2.39
CA ASP A 403 21.74 -13.01 2.79
C ASP A 403 20.94 -11.97 3.59
N ASN A 404 21.55 -11.46 4.66
CA ASN A 404 20.93 -10.43 5.50
C ASN A 404 20.83 -9.08 4.78
N GLU A 405 21.79 -8.72 3.93
CA GLU A 405 21.79 -7.50 3.11
C GLU A 405 21.94 -7.86 1.63
N PHE A 406 21.15 -7.26 0.76
CA PHE A 406 21.12 -7.54 -0.67
C PHE A 406 20.76 -6.27 -1.47
N GLU A 407 20.94 -6.31 -2.78
CA GLU A 407 20.58 -5.21 -3.68
C GLU A 407 19.31 -5.56 -4.48
N TYR A 408 18.31 -4.69 -4.46
CA TYR A 408 17.10 -4.80 -5.27
C TYR A 408 16.86 -3.49 -6.03
N ALA A 409 16.73 -3.56 -7.35
CA ALA A 409 16.50 -2.40 -8.22
C ALA A 409 17.47 -1.21 -7.99
N GLY A 410 18.74 -1.49 -7.65
CA GLY A 410 19.76 -0.46 -7.36
C GLY A 410 19.77 0.07 -5.93
N HIS A 411 18.92 -0.47 -5.05
CA HIS A 411 18.82 -0.10 -3.64
C HIS A 411 19.36 -1.20 -2.74
N LYS A 412 20.21 -0.84 -1.77
CA LYS A 412 20.64 -1.76 -0.72
C LYS A 412 19.51 -1.94 0.30
N LEU A 413 19.06 -3.16 0.46
CA LEU A 413 18.01 -3.55 1.39
C LEU A 413 18.56 -4.63 2.32
N ARG A 414 17.81 -4.89 3.40
CA ARG A 414 18.07 -6.01 4.28
C ARG A 414 16.80 -6.82 4.52
N VAL A 415 16.97 -8.03 5.05
CA VAL A 415 15.83 -8.89 5.40
C VAL A 415 14.93 -8.15 6.40
N GLY A 416 13.62 -8.17 6.13
CA GLY A 416 12.60 -7.42 6.86
C GLY A 416 12.26 -6.04 6.26
N ASP A 417 12.96 -5.58 5.22
CA ASP A 417 12.52 -4.39 4.48
C ASP A 417 11.16 -4.63 3.82
N GLN A 418 10.29 -3.62 3.76
CA GLN A 418 8.94 -3.77 3.22
C GLN A 418 8.92 -3.73 1.69
N GLY A 419 8.07 -4.56 1.07
CA GLY A 419 7.84 -4.57 -0.38
C GLY A 419 6.88 -3.48 -0.88
N ILE A 420 6.56 -2.47 -0.05
CA ILE A 420 5.51 -1.48 -0.33
C ILE A 420 5.80 -0.62 -1.59
N PHE A 421 7.05 -0.51 -2.01
CA PHE A 421 7.44 0.24 -3.21
C PHE A 421 7.44 -0.62 -4.48
N VAL A 422 7.18 -1.92 -4.37
CA VAL A 422 7.20 -2.88 -5.48
C VAL A 422 5.78 -3.33 -5.84
N PRO A 423 5.34 -3.16 -7.10
CA PRO A 423 4.10 -3.75 -7.58
C PRO A 423 4.16 -5.28 -7.71
N CYS A 424 3.07 -5.98 -7.40
CA CYS A 424 3.03 -7.45 -7.44
C CYS A 424 3.21 -8.07 -8.83
N ASN A 425 3.04 -7.29 -9.90
CA ASN A 425 3.32 -7.70 -11.27
C ASN A 425 4.73 -7.32 -11.75
N LEU A 426 5.58 -6.73 -10.90
CA LEU A 426 6.95 -6.33 -11.28
C LEU A 426 8.02 -7.09 -10.50
N ILE A 427 7.74 -7.56 -9.28
CA ILE A 427 8.73 -8.24 -8.43
C ILE A 427 9.48 -9.38 -9.14
N CYS A 428 8.77 -10.32 -9.78
CA CYS A 428 9.41 -11.44 -10.48
C CYS A 428 10.12 -11.01 -11.77
N LYS A 429 9.65 -9.94 -12.41
CA LYS A 429 10.24 -9.42 -13.64
C LYS A 429 11.60 -8.78 -13.38
N ASP A 430 11.71 -8.03 -12.30
CA ASP A 430 12.97 -7.39 -11.90
C ASP A 430 14.00 -8.43 -11.44
N LEU A 431 13.55 -9.55 -10.85
CA LEU A 431 14.41 -10.65 -10.42
C LEU A 431 14.86 -11.56 -11.58
N GLY A 432 14.10 -11.65 -12.67
CA GLY A 432 14.41 -12.55 -13.78
C GLY A 432 14.22 -14.02 -13.37
N ARG A 433 15.21 -14.89 -13.58
CA ARG A 433 15.13 -16.29 -13.11
C ARG A 433 15.30 -16.32 -11.59
N HIS A 434 14.34 -16.89 -10.87
CA HIS A 434 14.31 -16.82 -9.41
C HIS A 434 13.51 -17.96 -8.78
N ARG A 435 13.64 -18.07 -7.45
CA ARG A 435 12.86 -18.96 -6.58
C ARG A 435 12.09 -18.11 -5.57
N HIS A 436 10.89 -18.54 -5.18
CA HIS A 436 10.18 -17.90 -4.07
C HIS A 436 10.44 -18.66 -2.78
N ILE A 437 10.45 -17.94 -1.65
CA ILE A 437 10.47 -18.53 -0.32
C ILE A 437 9.05 -18.52 0.25
N SER A 438 8.58 -19.66 0.74
CA SER A 438 7.25 -19.81 1.33
C SER A 438 7.29 -20.73 2.54
N TYR A 439 6.35 -20.57 3.48
CA TYR A 439 6.23 -21.49 4.62
C TYR A 439 5.85 -22.91 4.16
N CYS A 440 6.37 -23.92 4.85
CA CYS A 440 6.00 -25.31 4.58
C CYS A 440 4.51 -25.54 4.86
N GLN A 441 3.77 -26.13 3.92
CA GLN A 441 2.35 -26.45 4.09
C GLN A 441 2.10 -27.72 4.92
N SER A 442 3.10 -28.61 5.02
CA SER A 442 3.04 -29.80 5.88
C SER A 442 4.45 -30.16 6.37
N LYS A 443 4.55 -30.92 7.47
CA LYS A 443 5.86 -31.41 7.98
C LYS A 443 6.43 -32.58 7.18
N GLU A 444 5.65 -33.21 6.31
CA GLU A 444 6.00 -34.47 5.62
C GLU A 444 6.24 -34.29 4.11
N ILE A 445 5.67 -33.25 3.49
CA ILE A 445 5.73 -33.00 2.03
C ILE A 445 6.60 -31.77 1.75
N CYS A 446 7.90 -31.87 2.00
CA CYS A 446 8.89 -30.83 1.68
C CYS A 446 9.83 -31.24 0.53
N GLN A 447 9.44 -32.25 -0.24
CA GLN A 447 10.17 -32.72 -1.43
C GLN A 447 9.19 -32.94 -2.57
N GLY A 448 9.40 -32.24 -3.69
CA GLY A 448 8.57 -32.33 -4.88
C GLY A 448 9.24 -31.66 -6.08
N GLN A 449 8.62 -31.75 -7.26
CA GLN A 449 9.19 -31.18 -8.48
C GLN A 449 9.27 -29.64 -8.46
N ASP A 450 8.35 -28.99 -7.73
CA ASP A 450 8.23 -27.53 -7.62
C ASP A 450 8.64 -26.99 -6.24
N ILE A 451 9.20 -27.84 -5.37
CA ILE A 451 9.47 -27.54 -3.95
C ILE A 451 10.83 -28.11 -3.52
N GLN A 452 11.66 -27.28 -2.91
CA GLN A 452 12.91 -27.68 -2.28
C GLN A 452 12.99 -27.12 -0.85
N HIS A 453 13.11 -28.00 0.15
CA HIS A 453 13.18 -27.58 1.54
C HIS A 453 14.42 -26.74 1.89
N ILE A 454 14.24 -25.69 2.70
CA ILE A 454 15.33 -24.88 3.23
C ILE A 454 15.69 -25.41 4.61
N SER A 455 16.90 -25.96 4.75
CA SER A 455 17.39 -26.50 6.04
C SER A 455 17.91 -25.42 6.99
N GLU A 456 18.16 -24.22 6.48
CA GLU A 456 18.69 -23.08 7.23
C GLU A 456 17.59 -22.23 7.88
N GLN A 457 17.96 -21.49 8.93
CA GLN A 457 17.05 -20.63 9.68
C GLN A 457 16.88 -19.28 8.96
N VAL A 458 15.94 -19.23 8.00
CA VAL A 458 15.67 -18.04 7.20
C VAL A 458 14.61 -17.14 7.85
N HIS A 459 14.89 -15.84 7.94
CA HIS A 459 13.95 -14.81 8.39
C HIS A 459 12.91 -14.51 7.29
N PRO A 460 11.68 -14.05 7.60
CA PRO A 460 11.12 -13.78 8.93
C PRO A 460 10.76 -15.07 9.67
N ASN A 461 10.73 -15.02 11.01
CA ASN A 461 10.42 -16.17 11.86
C ASN A 461 11.31 -17.40 11.59
N PRO A 462 12.59 -17.39 12.00
CA PRO A 462 13.55 -18.45 11.67
C PRO A 462 13.21 -19.83 12.26
N SER A 463 12.32 -19.86 13.26
CA SER A 463 11.82 -21.09 13.88
C SER A 463 10.73 -21.82 13.07
N ILE A 464 10.15 -21.16 12.06
CA ILE A 464 9.11 -21.75 11.21
C ILE A 464 9.79 -22.25 9.91
N PRO A 465 9.70 -23.56 9.60
CA PRO A 465 10.28 -24.14 8.40
C PRO A 465 9.74 -23.52 7.11
N LYS A 466 10.63 -23.39 6.11
CA LYS A 466 10.32 -22.78 4.81
C LYS A 466 10.85 -23.64 3.67
N ASP A 467 10.25 -23.47 2.49
CA ASP A 467 10.65 -24.11 1.25
C ASP A 467 10.95 -23.04 0.19
N PHE A 468 11.89 -23.34 -0.69
CA PHE A 468 11.92 -22.75 -2.02
C PHE A 468 10.82 -23.37 -2.85
N ILE A 469 10.02 -22.53 -3.52
CA ILE A 469 8.97 -22.95 -4.44
C ILE A 469 9.13 -22.28 -5.80
N SER A 470 8.66 -22.97 -6.85
CA SER A 470 8.65 -22.43 -8.19
C SER A 470 7.67 -21.26 -8.34
N HIS A 471 7.91 -20.38 -9.30
CA HIS A 471 7.02 -19.26 -9.67
C HIS A 471 5.58 -19.74 -9.94
N LYS A 472 5.45 -20.86 -10.65
CA LYS A 472 4.15 -21.46 -10.95
C LYS A 472 3.40 -21.84 -9.66
N LEU A 473 4.06 -22.59 -8.78
CA LEU A 473 3.44 -23.02 -7.53
C LEU A 473 3.12 -21.83 -6.60
N PHE A 474 3.96 -20.80 -6.62
CA PHE A 474 3.71 -19.55 -5.89
C PHE A 474 2.37 -18.92 -6.29
N TRP A 475 2.12 -18.72 -7.59
CA TRP A 475 0.85 -18.16 -8.07
C TRP A 475 -0.34 -19.11 -7.88
N GLU A 476 -0.15 -20.42 -8.10
CA GLU A 476 -1.19 -21.43 -7.84
C GLU A 476 -1.69 -21.38 -6.38
N ARG A 477 -0.76 -21.23 -5.41
CA ARG A 477 -1.10 -21.10 -3.99
C ARG A 477 -1.88 -19.84 -3.65
N THR A 478 -1.72 -18.76 -4.42
CA THR A 478 -2.44 -17.51 -4.20
C THR A 478 -3.89 -17.56 -4.70
N GLY A 479 -4.21 -18.47 -5.64
CA GLY A 479 -5.48 -18.48 -6.36
C GLY A 479 -5.66 -17.30 -7.35
N PHE A 480 -4.65 -16.44 -7.50
CA PHE A 480 -4.63 -15.37 -8.49
C PHE A 480 -3.98 -15.81 -9.79
N LYS A 481 -4.43 -15.22 -10.90
CA LYS A 481 -3.84 -15.40 -12.21
C LYS A 481 -2.44 -14.80 -12.21
N ASP A 482 -1.48 -15.59 -12.69
CA ASP A 482 -0.12 -15.14 -12.95
C ASP A 482 -0.14 -13.93 -13.92
N PRO A 483 0.37 -12.75 -13.49
CA PRO A 483 0.31 -11.52 -14.27
C PRO A 483 1.39 -11.46 -15.37
N TYR A 484 2.33 -12.39 -15.40
CA TYR A 484 3.46 -12.41 -16.32
C TYR A 484 3.11 -13.08 -17.65
N SER A 485 3.82 -12.71 -18.71
CA SER A 485 3.65 -13.32 -20.03
C SER A 485 4.10 -14.78 -20.04
N VAL A 486 3.60 -15.57 -20.99
CA VAL A 486 4.00 -16.98 -21.15
C VAL A 486 5.52 -17.11 -21.38
N GLN A 487 6.15 -16.13 -22.05
CA GLN A 487 7.60 -16.11 -22.22
C GLN A 487 8.33 -15.88 -20.89
N GLU A 488 7.90 -14.91 -20.08
CA GLU A 488 8.48 -14.64 -18.75
C GLU A 488 8.32 -15.87 -17.84
N GLN A 489 7.12 -16.47 -17.80
CA GLN A 489 6.86 -17.69 -17.01
C GLN A 489 7.76 -18.86 -17.42
N HIS A 490 8.04 -19.03 -18.71
CA HIS A 490 8.96 -20.06 -19.20
C HIS A 490 10.40 -19.81 -18.75
N GLU A 491 10.84 -18.55 -18.70
CA GLU A 491 12.16 -18.22 -18.16
C GLU A 491 12.23 -18.39 -16.64
N PHE A 492 11.17 -18.05 -15.90
CA PHE A 492 11.09 -18.26 -14.45
C PHE A 492 11.09 -19.75 -14.06
N ALA A 493 10.67 -20.63 -14.97
CA ALA A 493 10.70 -22.08 -14.77
C ALA A 493 12.09 -22.71 -14.95
N LYS A 494 13.09 -21.93 -15.41
CA LYS A 494 14.48 -22.39 -15.56
C LYS A 494 15.29 -22.08 -14.31
N CYS A 495 16.38 -22.82 -14.15
CA CYS A 495 17.31 -22.65 -13.05
C CYS A 495 17.89 -21.21 -13.02
N ASP A 496 17.91 -20.64 -11.82
CA ASP A 496 18.41 -19.30 -11.50
C ASP A 496 19.94 -19.24 -11.33
N HIS A 497 20.63 -20.37 -11.51
CA HIS A 497 22.07 -20.44 -11.36
C HIS A 497 22.79 -19.74 -12.54
N GLU A 498 23.60 -18.72 -12.23
CA GLU A 498 24.34 -17.91 -13.20
C GLU A 498 25.69 -18.55 -13.58
N CYS A 499 26.09 -18.37 -14.84
CA CYS A 499 27.39 -18.80 -15.34
C CYS A 499 28.48 -17.91 -14.74
N PRO A 500 29.54 -18.47 -14.15
CA PRO A 500 30.60 -17.69 -13.50
C PRO A 500 31.55 -16.97 -14.49
N ASP A 501 31.30 -16.98 -15.80
CA ASP A 501 32.17 -16.32 -16.79
C ASP A 501 31.95 -14.79 -16.78
N GLU A 502 32.99 -14.04 -16.40
CA GLU A 502 33.08 -12.57 -16.42
C GLU A 502 32.57 -11.90 -17.71
N LYS A 503 32.61 -12.59 -18.86
CA LYS A 503 32.03 -12.05 -20.11
C LYS A 503 30.54 -11.72 -19.99
N HIS A 504 29.84 -12.37 -19.07
CA HIS A 504 28.41 -12.20 -18.81
C HIS A 504 28.11 -11.05 -17.82
N HIS A 505 29.15 -10.46 -17.22
CA HIS A 505 29.03 -9.40 -16.22
C HIS A 505 29.58 -8.04 -16.70
N ARG A 506 30.14 -7.94 -17.91
CA ARG A 506 30.65 -6.69 -18.50
C ARG A 506 29.57 -5.95 -19.29
N SER A 507 29.27 -4.70 -18.91
CA SER A 507 28.55 -3.77 -19.79
C SER A 507 29.48 -3.37 -20.94
N ARG A 508 29.11 -3.72 -22.17
CA ARG A 508 29.77 -3.17 -23.36
C ARG A 508 29.45 -1.68 -23.38
N GLY A 509 30.47 -0.84 -23.33
CA GLY A 509 30.33 0.62 -23.42
C GLY A 509 29.61 1.05 -24.69
N SER A 510 28.30 1.15 -24.60
CA SER A 510 27.39 1.92 -25.43
C SER A 510 26.10 2.04 -24.63
N THR A 511 25.57 3.25 -24.55
CA THR A 511 24.33 3.57 -23.84
C THR A 511 23.22 2.56 -24.17
N ASN A 512 22.71 1.89 -23.12
CA ASN A 512 21.53 1.02 -23.01
C ASN A 512 21.67 -0.52 -23.03
N ASP A 513 22.86 -1.12 -23.14
CA ASP A 513 22.98 -2.59 -23.02
C ASP A 513 23.48 -3.04 -21.63
N SER A 514 22.57 -3.63 -20.85
CA SER A 514 22.88 -4.38 -19.63
C SER A 514 23.76 -5.59 -19.97
N ALA A 515 24.69 -5.98 -19.09
CA ALA A 515 25.52 -7.17 -19.28
C ALA A 515 24.63 -8.41 -19.54
N ILE A 516 24.92 -9.17 -20.60
CA ILE A 516 24.14 -10.37 -20.94
C ILE A 516 24.56 -11.49 -19.98
N LYS A 517 23.87 -11.56 -18.83
CA LYS A 517 23.95 -12.70 -17.90
C LYS A 517 23.66 -14.00 -18.65
N SER A 518 24.39 -15.07 -18.34
CA SER A 518 24.10 -16.42 -18.84
C SER A 518 23.69 -17.28 -17.66
N PHE A 519 22.62 -18.05 -17.82
CA PHE A 519 22.04 -18.89 -16.77
C PHE A 519 22.03 -20.36 -17.17
N CYS A 520 21.81 -21.23 -16.19
CA CYS A 520 21.61 -22.66 -16.41
C CYS A 520 20.34 -22.91 -17.23
N GLU A 521 20.42 -23.67 -18.32
CA GLU A 521 19.28 -23.94 -19.22
C GLU A 521 18.38 -25.09 -18.77
N LEU A 522 18.67 -25.72 -17.64
CA LEU A 522 17.87 -26.79 -17.08
C LEU A 522 16.66 -26.24 -16.31
N PRO A 523 15.61 -27.06 -16.10
CA PRO A 523 14.47 -26.70 -15.27
C PRO A 523 14.89 -26.31 -13.84
N LEU A 524 14.13 -25.44 -13.19
CA LEU A 524 14.31 -25.12 -11.78
C LEU A 524 14.25 -26.40 -10.93
N PHE A 525 15.12 -26.49 -9.91
CA PHE A 525 15.28 -27.69 -9.06
C PHE A 525 15.67 -28.98 -9.80
N HIS A 526 16.33 -28.88 -10.96
CA HIS A 526 16.85 -30.06 -11.65
C HIS A 526 17.83 -30.87 -10.80
N ALA A 527 17.87 -32.19 -11.02
CA ALA A 527 18.93 -33.03 -10.48
C ALA A 527 20.29 -32.66 -11.10
N GLN A 528 21.37 -32.80 -10.32
CA GLN A 528 22.72 -32.54 -10.80
C GLN A 528 23.05 -33.43 -12.01
N LEU A 529 23.40 -32.83 -13.14
CA LEU A 529 23.88 -33.58 -14.29
C LEU A 529 25.33 -34.02 -14.05
N ASN A 530 25.67 -35.21 -14.53
CA ASN A 530 27.06 -35.66 -14.54
C ASN A 530 27.84 -34.78 -15.54
N PRO A 531 28.94 -34.12 -15.14
CA PRO A 531 29.76 -33.30 -16.05
C PRO A 531 30.31 -34.06 -17.27
N ASN A 532 30.39 -35.40 -17.19
CA ASN A 532 30.83 -36.28 -18.26
C ASN A 532 29.68 -36.86 -19.11
N SER A 533 28.44 -36.45 -18.85
CA SER A 533 27.29 -36.86 -19.67
C SER A 533 27.22 -36.09 -20.98
N ASN A 534 26.51 -36.64 -21.97
CA ASN A 534 26.26 -35.95 -23.24
C ASN A 534 25.56 -34.61 -22.96
N LEU A 535 25.99 -33.54 -23.64
CA LEU A 535 25.45 -32.21 -23.44
C LEU A 535 23.98 -32.17 -23.86
N PRO A 536 23.09 -31.60 -23.02
CA PRO A 536 21.76 -31.23 -23.48
C PRO A 536 21.89 -30.30 -24.70
N ASN A 537 21.33 -30.72 -25.84
CA ASN A 537 21.38 -30.02 -27.13
C ASN A 537 22.76 -29.93 -27.83
N ASP A 538 23.73 -30.80 -27.50
CA ASP A 538 25.05 -30.90 -28.17
C ASP A 538 25.89 -29.60 -28.20
N TYR A 539 25.57 -28.62 -27.36
CA TYR A 539 26.24 -27.32 -27.31
C TYR A 539 26.39 -26.82 -25.86
N GLY A 540 27.45 -26.04 -25.58
CA GLY A 540 27.72 -25.48 -24.24
C GLY A 540 28.60 -26.35 -23.32
N TYR A 541 28.38 -26.27 -22.00
CA TYR A 541 29.07 -27.10 -21.00
C TYR A 541 28.22 -27.38 -19.75
N ILE A 542 28.53 -28.47 -19.04
CA ILE A 542 27.99 -28.77 -17.71
C ILE A 542 29.06 -28.41 -16.67
N SER A 543 28.70 -27.59 -15.69
CA SER A 543 29.58 -27.23 -14.56
C SER A 543 29.75 -28.41 -13.60
N MET A 544 30.74 -28.34 -12.71
CA MET A 544 31.05 -29.45 -11.80
C MET A 544 29.92 -29.79 -10.82
N ASP A 545 29.12 -28.79 -10.45
CA ASP A 545 27.91 -28.90 -9.64
C ASP A 545 26.66 -29.27 -10.45
N GLY A 546 26.81 -29.53 -11.75
CA GLY A 546 25.80 -30.16 -12.59
C GLY A 546 24.83 -29.22 -13.31
N HIS A 547 25.16 -27.92 -13.43
CA HIS A 547 24.38 -26.93 -14.17
C HIS A 547 24.84 -26.83 -15.64
N HIS A 548 23.92 -26.75 -16.59
CA HIS A 548 24.22 -26.69 -18.03
C HIS A 548 24.10 -25.27 -18.58
N PHE A 549 25.14 -24.78 -19.25
CA PHE A 549 25.19 -23.44 -19.84
C PHE A 549 25.44 -23.51 -21.34
N ASN A 550 24.76 -22.66 -22.11
CA ASN A 550 24.96 -22.53 -23.56
C ASN A 550 26.18 -21.69 -23.97
N CYS A 551 26.99 -21.20 -23.03
CA CYS A 551 28.19 -20.45 -23.36
C CYS A 551 29.44 -21.35 -23.32
N ASP A 552 30.57 -20.86 -23.83
CA ASP A 552 31.84 -21.58 -23.67
C ASP A 552 32.22 -21.67 -22.19
N ASN A 553 32.75 -22.83 -21.78
CA ASN A 553 33.20 -23.08 -20.41
C ASN A 553 34.29 -22.05 -20.01
N PRO A 554 34.08 -21.21 -18.99
CA PRO A 554 35.06 -20.22 -18.55
C PRO A 554 36.42 -20.83 -18.17
N SER A 555 36.44 -22.08 -17.71
CA SER A 555 37.66 -22.84 -17.36
C SER A 555 38.59 -23.09 -18.55
N THR A 556 38.15 -22.74 -19.76
CA THR A 556 38.88 -22.97 -21.01
C THR A 556 39.60 -21.73 -21.54
N ARG A 557 39.45 -20.58 -20.88
CA ARG A 557 39.94 -19.27 -21.31
C ARG A 557 40.96 -18.69 -20.32
N GLU A 558 42.19 -19.22 -20.40
CA GLU A 558 43.49 -18.66 -19.93
C GLU A 558 43.73 -18.39 -18.43
N VAL A 559 44.34 -19.36 -17.72
CA VAL A 559 45.57 -19.16 -16.89
C VAL A 559 46.37 -20.47 -16.93
N ALA A 560 47.64 -20.40 -17.34
CA ALA A 560 48.59 -21.51 -17.22
C ALA A 560 49.34 -21.40 -15.89
N PHE A 561 49.58 -22.53 -15.21
CA PHE A 561 50.24 -22.53 -13.90
C PHE A 561 51.62 -23.19 -13.95
N HIS A 562 52.49 -22.77 -13.06
CA HIS A 562 53.64 -23.56 -12.64
C HIS A 562 53.35 -24.04 -11.21
N ILE A 563 52.93 -25.30 -11.09
CA ILE A 563 52.55 -25.94 -9.84
C ILE A 563 53.76 -26.67 -9.28
N ILE A 564 54.20 -26.28 -8.09
CA ILE A 564 55.38 -26.81 -7.42
C ILE A 564 54.93 -27.55 -6.17
N PHE A 565 54.96 -28.87 -6.21
CA PHE A 565 54.72 -29.71 -5.04
C PHE A 565 55.98 -29.77 -4.19
N VAL A 566 55.87 -29.47 -2.91
CA VAL A 566 56.96 -29.57 -1.94
C VAL A 566 56.50 -30.50 -0.83
N LEU A 567 56.89 -31.77 -0.92
CA LEU A 567 56.35 -32.84 -0.09
C LEU A 567 57.38 -33.34 0.92
N ASP A 568 56.98 -33.36 2.17
CA ASP A 568 57.75 -33.93 3.27
C ASP A 568 57.83 -35.45 3.12
N ARG A 569 59.05 -35.99 3.16
CA ARG A 569 59.36 -37.42 3.18
C ARG A 569 60.15 -37.81 4.42
N SER A 570 60.04 -37.04 5.49
CA SER A 570 60.64 -37.31 6.80
C SER A 570 60.19 -38.66 7.37
N GLY A 571 60.90 -39.18 8.37
CA GLY A 571 60.62 -40.49 8.96
C GLY A 571 59.21 -40.61 9.54
N SER A 572 58.67 -39.52 10.09
CA SER A 572 57.30 -39.40 10.62
C SER A 572 56.22 -39.51 9.54
N MET A 573 56.54 -39.23 8.28
CA MET A 573 55.66 -39.51 7.13
C MET A 573 55.56 -41.01 6.81
N GLY A 574 56.35 -41.86 7.48
CA GLY A 574 56.23 -43.31 7.45
C GLY A 574 55.19 -43.90 8.41
N GLU A 575 54.56 -43.08 9.26
CA GLU A 575 53.51 -43.54 10.17
C GLU A 575 52.30 -44.10 9.42
N ARG A 576 51.63 -45.08 10.04
CA ARG A 576 50.50 -45.82 9.46
C ARG A 576 49.15 -45.43 10.08
N ASP A 577 49.12 -44.32 10.81
CA ASP A 577 47.92 -43.71 11.35
C ASP A 577 47.01 -43.16 10.24
N ARG A 578 47.62 -42.78 9.09
CA ARG A 578 46.91 -42.42 7.86
C ARG A 578 47.44 -43.20 6.65
N LYS A 579 46.55 -43.56 5.72
CA LYS A 579 46.79 -44.47 4.59
C LYS A 579 46.01 -44.06 3.35
N PRO A 580 46.47 -44.42 2.13
CA PRO A 580 45.71 -44.20 0.91
C PRO A 580 44.23 -44.65 1.01
N ILE A 581 43.30 -43.85 0.48
CA ILE A 581 41.85 -44.13 0.52
C ILE A 581 41.53 -45.45 -0.18
N GLN A 582 41.00 -46.43 0.55
CA GLN A 582 40.87 -47.82 0.08
C GLN A 582 39.94 -48.01 -1.13
N GLU A 583 38.99 -47.09 -1.32
CA GLU A 583 37.97 -47.16 -2.37
C GLU A 583 38.52 -46.96 -3.79
N PHE A 584 39.75 -46.45 -3.93
CA PHE A 584 40.39 -46.23 -5.23
C PHE A 584 41.34 -47.37 -5.61
N SER A 585 41.30 -47.77 -6.88
CA SER A 585 42.18 -48.80 -7.44
C SER A 585 43.67 -48.50 -7.24
N ILE A 586 44.06 -47.22 -7.21
CA ILE A 586 45.44 -46.78 -6.99
C ILE A 586 45.97 -47.10 -5.58
N SER A 587 45.09 -47.25 -4.59
CA SER A 587 45.50 -47.57 -3.22
C SER A 587 46.09 -48.97 -3.10
N ASN A 588 45.59 -49.93 -3.89
CA ASN A 588 46.19 -51.26 -3.98
C ASN A 588 47.59 -51.21 -4.63
N TYR A 589 47.77 -50.34 -5.62
CA TYR A 589 49.06 -50.13 -6.27
C TYR A 589 50.09 -49.53 -5.30
N LEU A 590 49.72 -48.49 -4.57
CA LEU A 590 50.58 -47.89 -3.54
C LEU A 590 50.94 -48.88 -2.42
N LYS A 591 49.96 -49.68 -1.98
CA LYS A 591 50.18 -50.72 -0.98
C LYS A 591 51.16 -51.80 -1.45
N TYR A 592 51.09 -52.20 -2.71
CA TYR A 592 52.02 -53.17 -3.31
C TYR A 592 53.47 -52.67 -3.24
N TRP A 593 53.68 -51.37 -3.46
CA TRP A 593 54.99 -50.71 -3.38
C TRP A 593 55.35 -50.19 -1.98
N ASN A 594 54.79 -50.77 -0.91
CA ASN A 594 55.07 -50.42 0.50
C ASN A 594 54.70 -48.98 0.93
N HIS A 595 53.81 -48.29 0.20
CA HIS A 595 53.30 -46.96 0.54
C HIS A 595 51.94 -47.00 1.25
N ASN A 596 51.81 -47.87 2.26
CA ASN A 596 50.60 -47.94 3.10
C ASN A 596 50.78 -47.14 4.41
N ASN A 597 51.11 -45.86 4.26
CA ASN A 597 51.49 -44.90 5.31
C ASN A 597 51.09 -43.46 4.90
N ARG A 598 51.41 -42.46 5.73
CA ARG A 598 51.10 -41.04 5.46
C ARG A 598 51.66 -40.58 4.12
N LEU A 599 52.91 -40.89 3.81
CA LEU A 599 53.53 -40.52 2.53
C LEU A 599 52.78 -41.12 1.33
N GLY A 600 52.33 -42.37 1.43
CA GLY A 600 51.48 -42.98 0.41
C GLY A 600 50.14 -42.28 0.24
N ALA A 601 49.52 -41.83 1.33
CA ALA A 601 48.28 -41.04 1.25
C ALA A 601 48.50 -39.68 0.56
N VAL A 602 49.66 -39.06 0.77
CA VAL A 602 50.08 -37.84 0.07
C VAL A 602 50.28 -38.11 -1.42
N TYR A 603 50.95 -39.20 -1.78
CA TYR A 603 51.16 -39.58 -3.18
C TYR A 603 49.83 -39.86 -3.89
N HIS A 604 48.90 -40.52 -3.21
CA HIS A 604 47.54 -40.68 -3.69
C HIS A 604 46.87 -39.31 -3.93
N ALA A 605 46.95 -38.38 -2.98
CA ALA A 605 46.31 -37.07 -3.13
C ALA A 605 46.89 -36.26 -4.31
N VAL A 606 48.23 -36.25 -4.48
CA VAL A 606 48.88 -35.59 -5.62
C VAL A 606 48.44 -36.21 -6.94
N TYR A 607 48.39 -37.55 -7.03
CA TYR A 607 47.89 -38.26 -8.20
C TYR A 607 46.46 -37.84 -8.55
N GLN A 608 45.57 -37.72 -7.55
CA GLN A 608 44.20 -37.29 -7.76
C GLN A 608 44.11 -35.83 -8.20
N LEU A 609 44.94 -34.95 -7.64
CA LEU A 609 45.02 -33.55 -8.08
C LEU A 609 45.45 -33.48 -9.54
N LEU A 610 46.53 -34.15 -9.93
CA LEU A 610 47.03 -34.16 -11.30
C LEU A 610 46.03 -34.76 -12.27
N ASN A 611 45.34 -35.85 -11.90
CA ASN A 611 44.23 -36.41 -12.66
C ASN A 611 43.07 -35.42 -12.80
N ALA A 612 42.66 -34.76 -11.72
CA ALA A 612 41.59 -33.78 -11.73
C ALA A 612 41.96 -32.55 -12.58
N ARG A 613 43.25 -32.19 -12.64
CA ARG A 613 43.75 -31.14 -13.54
C ARG A 613 43.75 -31.62 -14.98
N ILE A 614 44.31 -32.79 -15.28
CA ILE A 614 44.43 -33.26 -16.66
C ILE A 614 43.09 -33.59 -17.32
N ASN A 615 42.16 -34.16 -16.56
CA ASN A 615 40.82 -34.51 -17.03
C ASN A 615 39.87 -33.30 -17.06
N SER A 616 40.29 -32.13 -16.57
CA SER A 616 39.45 -30.92 -16.61
C SER A 616 39.36 -30.25 -17.98
N VAL A 617 40.04 -30.78 -18.99
CA VAL A 617 40.13 -30.18 -20.33
C VAL A 617 39.43 -31.01 -21.40
N LYS A 618 38.55 -30.37 -22.17
CA LYS A 618 37.80 -30.96 -23.30
C LYS A 618 38.75 -31.30 -24.46
N THR A 619 38.33 -32.24 -25.31
CA THR A 619 39.07 -32.93 -26.40
C THR A 619 39.79 -32.08 -27.47
N ASN A 620 39.83 -30.75 -27.39
CA ASN A 620 40.55 -29.87 -28.33
C ASN A 620 41.36 -28.73 -27.66
N GLN A 621 41.65 -28.83 -26.36
CA GLN A 621 42.47 -27.85 -25.64
C GLN A 621 43.67 -28.52 -24.96
N VAL A 622 44.77 -27.80 -24.87
CA VAL A 622 46.02 -28.28 -24.27
C VAL A 622 46.20 -27.59 -22.93
N ILE A 623 46.23 -28.35 -21.84
CA ILE A 623 46.70 -27.85 -20.55
C ILE A 623 48.16 -27.44 -20.73
N ASN A 624 48.44 -26.19 -20.40
CA ASN A 624 49.80 -25.66 -20.45
C ASN A 624 50.32 -25.48 -19.03
N ASP A 625 49.97 -26.34 -18.07
CA ASP A 625 50.55 -26.32 -16.73
C ASP A 625 51.95 -26.97 -16.74
N LYS A 626 52.90 -26.38 -15.99
CA LYS A 626 54.17 -27.01 -15.64
C LYS A 626 54.08 -27.59 -14.23
N ILE A 627 54.61 -28.78 -14.04
CA ILE A 627 54.69 -29.45 -12.74
C ILE A 627 56.15 -29.62 -12.33
N SER A 628 56.45 -29.22 -11.10
CA SER A 628 57.71 -29.52 -10.43
C SER A 628 57.40 -30.23 -9.11
N LEU A 629 58.20 -31.24 -8.77
CA LEU A 629 58.09 -31.98 -7.51
C LEU A 629 59.41 -31.91 -6.75
N ILE A 630 59.33 -31.40 -5.53
CA ILE A 630 60.38 -31.39 -4.54
C ILE A 630 59.99 -32.38 -3.45
N LEU A 631 60.87 -33.33 -3.13
CA LEU A 631 60.76 -34.15 -1.92
C LEU A 631 61.86 -33.74 -0.96
N PHE A 632 61.53 -33.54 0.31
CA PHE A 632 62.50 -33.08 1.31
C PHE A 632 62.46 -33.87 2.62
N ASN A 633 63.63 -33.99 3.24
CA ASN A 633 63.85 -34.48 4.60
C ASN A 633 64.99 -33.62 5.22
N ASN A 634 66.13 -34.20 5.61
CA ASN A 634 67.36 -33.45 5.86
C ASN A 634 68.01 -32.88 4.59
N GLU A 635 67.71 -33.47 3.43
CA GLU A 635 68.18 -33.06 2.11
C GLU A 635 66.97 -32.79 1.19
N VAL A 636 67.25 -32.31 -0.02
CA VAL A 636 66.21 -32.02 -1.03
C VAL A 636 66.55 -32.72 -2.33
N ILE A 637 65.57 -33.42 -2.89
CA ILE A 637 65.62 -34.00 -4.23
C ILE A 637 64.49 -33.43 -5.09
N VAL A 638 64.72 -33.38 -6.41
CA VAL A 638 63.73 -32.91 -7.39
C VAL A 638 63.49 -34.01 -8.42
N PRO A 639 62.59 -34.97 -8.15
CA PRO A 639 62.35 -36.08 -9.07
C PRO A 639 61.64 -35.66 -10.37
N ILE A 640 60.90 -34.56 -10.33
CA ILE A 640 60.18 -33.99 -11.48
C ILE A 640 60.52 -32.51 -11.54
N GLU A 641 61.11 -32.07 -12.64
CA GLU A 641 61.53 -30.69 -12.84
C GLU A 641 60.86 -30.12 -14.10
N ASN A 642 60.00 -29.11 -13.92
CA ASN A 642 59.37 -28.31 -14.98
C ASN A 642 58.69 -29.12 -16.11
N GLN A 643 58.07 -30.25 -15.76
CA GLN A 643 57.45 -31.17 -16.73
C GLN A 643 56.09 -30.65 -17.19
N ASP A 644 55.76 -30.90 -18.46
CA ASP A 644 54.43 -30.60 -19.00
C ASP A 644 53.39 -31.59 -18.46
N LEU A 645 52.21 -31.09 -18.08
CA LEU A 645 51.04 -31.93 -17.80
C LEU A 645 50.12 -31.93 -19.03
N LYS A 646 50.35 -32.82 -19.99
CA LYS A 646 49.67 -32.80 -21.31
C LYS A 646 49.02 -34.11 -21.71
N ASP A 647 49.62 -35.24 -21.37
CA ASP A 647 49.14 -36.59 -21.71
C ASP A 647 48.38 -37.18 -20.52
N PRO A 648 47.13 -37.67 -20.68
CA PRO A 648 46.35 -38.32 -19.61
C PRO A 648 47.09 -39.42 -18.82
N LYS A 649 48.19 -39.96 -19.35
CA LYS A 649 49.06 -40.92 -18.66
C LYS A 649 50.10 -40.28 -17.74
N ASP A 650 50.35 -38.98 -17.85
CA ASP A 650 51.36 -38.24 -17.09
C ASP A 650 51.17 -38.35 -15.57
N PRO A 651 49.96 -38.24 -14.99
CA PRO A 651 49.78 -38.46 -13.55
C PRO A 651 50.28 -39.84 -13.08
N MET A 652 50.10 -40.89 -13.89
CA MET A 652 50.60 -42.22 -13.57
C MET A 652 52.12 -42.29 -13.69
N LYS A 653 52.72 -41.71 -14.75
CA LYS A 653 54.18 -41.64 -14.91
C LYS A 653 54.83 -40.89 -13.73
N MET A 654 54.22 -39.79 -13.29
CA MET A 654 54.68 -39.01 -12.14
C MET A 654 54.56 -39.82 -10.83
N LEU A 655 53.47 -40.58 -10.67
CA LEU A 655 53.31 -41.47 -9.52
C LEU A 655 54.37 -42.58 -9.50
N ASP A 656 54.70 -43.18 -10.65
CA ASP A 656 55.74 -44.21 -10.78
C ASP A 656 57.15 -43.70 -10.39
N ILE A 657 57.40 -42.40 -10.55
CA ILE A 657 58.61 -41.74 -10.05
C ILE A 657 58.50 -41.56 -8.53
N MET A 658 57.37 -41.05 -8.03
CA MET A 658 57.15 -40.78 -6.62
C MET A 658 57.31 -42.03 -5.74
N ILE A 659 56.75 -43.17 -6.15
CA ILE A 659 56.78 -44.42 -5.36
C ILE A 659 58.20 -44.97 -5.13
N GLN A 660 59.21 -44.54 -5.87
CA GLN A 660 60.60 -44.95 -5.66
C GLN A 660 61.18 -44.35 -4.36
N HIS A 661 60.56 -43.30 -3.84
CA HIS A 661 61.05 -42.52 -2.72
C HIS A 661 60.30 -42.85 -1.42
N HIS A 662 60.97 -43.49 -0.45
CA HIS A 662 60.38 -43.95 0.82
C HIS A 662 60.70 -43.01 1.99
N PRO A 663 59.89 -42.92 3.06
CA PRO A 663 60.17 -42.03 4.19
C PRO A 663 61.59 -42.21 4.76
N ASP A 664 62.25 -41.12 5.13
CA ASP A 664 63.65 -41.08 5.56
C ASP A 664 63.90 -39.95 6.56
N ASN A 665 64.93 -40.02 7.39
CA ASN A 665 65.01 -39.24 8.63
C ASN A 665 65.20 -37.71 8.44
N GLY A 666 64.60 -36.94 9.35
CA GLY A 666 64.72 -35.48 9.48
C GLY A 666 63.86 -34.64 8.54
N SER A 667 63.73 -33.34 8.81
CA SER A 667 62.88 -32.40 8.07
C SER A 667 63.51 -31.00 8.05
N ASN A 668 63.64 -30.40 6.87
CA ASN A 668 64.30 -29.11 6.67
C ASN A 668 63.53 -28.20 5.71
N PHE A 669 62.68 -27.34 6.27
CA PHE A 669 61.84 -26.41 5.49
C PHE A 669 62.67 -25.33 4.79
N ILE A 670 63.84 -24.97 5.34
CA ILE A 670 64.74 -23.95 4.76
C ILE A 670 65.23 -24.42 3.39
N LEU A 671 65.79 -25.63 3.30
CA LEU A 671 66.28 -26.17 2.04
C LEU A 671 65.15 -26.34 1.02
N ALA A 672 63.98 -26.79 1.48
CA ALA A 672 62.82 -27.03 0.63
C ALA A 672 62.32 -25.74 -0.04
N ILE A 673 62.14 -24.65 0.72
CA ILE A 673 61.71 -23.34 0.19
C ILE A 673 62.80 -22.70 -0.68
N GLN A 674 64.09 -22.82 -0.31
CA GLN A 674 65.18 -22.33 -1.16
C GLN A 674 65.20 -23.01 -2.53
N LYS A 675 64.97 -24.33 -2.56
CA LYS A 675 64.93 -25.06 -3.83
C LYS A 675 63.70 -24.69 -4.66
N ALA A 676 62.53 -24.52 -4.02
CA ALA A 676 61.32 -24.04 -4.71
C ALA A 676 61.55 -22.65 -5.33
N GLY A 677 62.16 -21.73 -4.58
CA GLY A 677 62.58 -20.42 -5.09
C GLY A 677 63.53 -20.52 -6.28
N SER A 678 64.55 -21.38 -6.18
CA SER A 678 65.50 -21.61 -7.27
C SER A 678 64.81 -22.13 -8.54
N LEU A 679 63.86 -23.07 -8.44
CA LEU A 679 63.10 -23.58 -9.58
C LEU A 679 62.24 -22.48 -10.22
N ILE A 680 61.59 -21.64 -9.42
CA ILE A 680 60.81 -20.51 -9.92
C ILE A 680 61.71 -19.53 -10.69
N SER A 681 62.89 -19.22 -10.15
CA SER A 681 63.84 -18.32 -10.81
C SER A 681 64.45 -18.91 -12.08
N SER A 682 64.74 -20.21 -12.11
CA SER A 682 65.29 -20.92 -13.27
C SER A 682 64.28 -21.07 -14.42
N TYR A 683 63.00 -21.27 -14.09
CA TYR A 683 61.92 -21.51 -15.06
C TYR A 683 60.88 -20.40 -15.08
N HIS A 684 61.31 -19.17 -14.84
CA HIS A 684 60.43 -18.02 -14.84
C HIS A 684 59.75 -17.84 -16.20
N ASP A 685 58.41 -17.86 -16.20
CA ASP A 685 57.56 -17.61 -17.36
C ASP A 685 56.50 -16.57 -16.97
N PRO A 686 56.53 -15.36 -17.56
CA PRO A 686 55.59 -14.29 -17.21
C PRO A 686 54.14 -14.60 -17.62
N THR A 687 53.92 -15.62 -18.45
CA THR A 687 52.58 -16.07 -18.84
C THR A 687 51.99 -17.09 -17.86
N ARG A 688 52.75 -17.49 -16.82
CA ARG A 688 52.34 -18.48 -15.83
C ARG A 688 52.34 -17.92 -14.42
N THR A 689 51.34 -18.34 -13.64
CA THR A 689 51.30 -18.06 -12.20
C THR A 689 51.99 -19.17 -11.43
N ASN A 690 52.90 -18.82 -10.51
CA ASN A 690 53.62 -19.78 -9.68
C ASN A 690 52.81 -20.12 -8.42
N ILE A 691 52.66 -21.41 -8.12
CA ILE A 691 52.04 -21.90 -6.89
C ILE A 691 52.94 -22.95 -6.24
N ILE A 692 53.14 -22.80 -4.95
CA ILE A 692 53.79 -23.79 -4.10
C ILE A 692 52.70 -24.48 -3.26
N ILE A 693 52.62 -25.80 -3.36
CA ILE A 693 51.81 -26.66 -2.48
C ILE A 693 52.80 -27.38 -1.55
N PHE A 694 52.93 -26.86 -0.33
CA PHE A 694 53.84 -27.34 0.69
C PHE A 694 53.12 -28.26 1.68
N LEU A 695 53.48 -29.54 1.72
CA LEU A 695 52.81 -30.53 2.56
C LEU A 695 53.81 -31.15 3.53
N SER A 696 53.49 -31.09 4.82
CA SER A 696 54.30 -31.65 5.90
C SER A 696 53.42 -32.03 7.10
N ASP A 697 53.98 -32.83 8.01
CA ASP A 697 53.43 -33.06 9.33
C ASP A 697 53.69 -31.90 10.32
N GLY A 698 54.48 -30.91 9.90
CA GLY A 698 54.68 -29.64 10.61
C GLY A 698 55.86 -29.61 11.56
N GLU A 699 56.71 -30.63 11.58
CA GLU A 699 57.82 -30.78 12.54
C GLU A 699 59.14 -30.16 12.06
N CYS A 700 59.16 -28.84 11.85
CA CYS A 700 60.38 -28.10 11.51
C CYS A 700 60.29 -26.60 11.89
N TYR A 701 61.42 -25.91 11.88
CA TYR A 701 61.52 -24.46 12.06
C TYR A 701 61.00 -23.68 10.85
N ILE A 702 60.49 -22.48 11.10
CA ILE A 702 59.94 -21.59 10.06
C ILE A 702 61.08 -21.04 9.18
N PRO A 703 61.03 -21.21 7.85
CA PRO A 703 62.03 -20.66 6.92
C PRO A 703 61.73 -19.19 6.56
N GLU A 704 61.63 -18.32 7.58
CA GLU A 704 61.14 -16.94 7.43
C GLU A 704 61.95 -16.12 6.42
N LYS A 705 63.29 -16.13 6.57
CA LYS A 705 64.20 -15.40 5.67
C LYS A 705 64.01 -15.84 4.22
N GLN A 706 63.94 -17.15 3.98
CA GLN A 706 63.83 -17.74 2.66
C GLN A 706 62.47 -17.43 2.02
N LEU A 707 61.38 -17.47 2.80
CA LEU A 707 60.05 -17.08 2.32
C LEU A 707 60.05 -15.61 1.87
N HIS A 708 60.60 -14.72 2.69
CA HIS A 708 60.70 -13.31 2.32
C HIS A 708 61.53 -13.09 1.05
N GLU A 709 62.65 -13.80 0.89
CA GLU A 709 63.50 -13.74 -0.30
C GLU A 709 62.75 -14.18 -1.57
N VAL A 710 62.12 -15.35 -1.54
CA VAL A 710 61.42 -15.93 -2.71
C VAL A 710 60.22 -15.07 -3.14
N PHE A 711 59.45 -14.55 -2.19
CA PHE A 711 58.32 -13.68 -2.49
C PHE A 711 58.76 -12.29 -3.01
N LYS A 712 59.81 -11.69 -2.43
CA LYS A 712 60.38 -10.42 -2.93
C LYS A 712 60.95 -10.57 -4.34
N GLU A 713 61.64 -11.67 -4.62
CA GLU A 713 62.20 -11.93 -5.94
C GLU A 713 61.10 -12.15 -7.00
N ASN A 714 60.02 -12.83 -6.66
CA ASN A 714 58.88 -12.99 -7.58
C ASN A 714 58.19 -11.64 -7.85
N GLN A 715 57.98 -10.82 -6.82
CA GLN A 715 57.41 -9.49 -6.96
C GLN A 715 58.27 -8.56 -7.82
N SER A 716 59.61 -8.58 -7.63
CA SER A 716 60.52 -7.74 -8.44
C SER A 716 60.55 -8.14 -9.92
N ARG A 717 60.22 -9.40 -10.23
CA ARG A 717 60.06 -9.92 -11.59
C ARG A 717 58.64 -9.77 -12.16
N GLY A 718 57.72 -9.12 -11.43
CA GLY A 718 56.35 -8.88 -11.89
C GLY A 718 55.45 -10.12 -11.90
N SER A 719 55.79 -11.18 -11.15
CA SER A 719 55.00 -12.41 -11.07
C SER A 719 54.39 -12.59 -9.68
N LEU A 720 53.17 -13.12 -9.63
CA LEU A 720 52.49 -13.47 -8.38
C LEU A 720 52.86 -14.90 -7.97
N LEU A 721 53.16 -15.06 -6.68
CA LEU A 721 53.45 -16.34 -6.04
C LEU A 721 52.39 -16.63 -4.97
N TYR A 722 51.86 -17.85 -4.97
CA TYR A 722 50.92 -18.35 -3.98
C TYR A 722 51.50 -19.53 -3.21
N LEU A 723 51.28 -19.58 -1.89
CA LEU A 723 51.74 -20.67 -1.03
C LEU A 723 50.56 -21.31 -0.30
N TYR A 724 50.36 -22.61 -0.54
CA TYR A 724 49.42 -23.45 0.19
C TYR A 724 50.21 -24.34 1.13
N THR A 725 50.04 -24.17 2.44
CA THR A 725 50.65 -25.06 3.44
C THR A 725 49.61 -26.04 3.95
N VAL A 726 49.96 -27.32 3.95
CA VAL A 726 49.04 -28.41 4.31
C VAL A 726 49.65 -29.23 5.43
N LEU A 727 49.02 -29.16 6.61
CA LEU A 727 49.36 -29.99 7.76
C LEU A 727 48.70 -31.36 7.60
N PHE A 728 49.51 -32.40 7.57
CA PHE A 728 49.06 -33.80 7.50
C PHE A 728 49.69 -34.65 8.61
N SER A 729 49.39 -34.30 9.87
CA SER A 729 49.77 -35.06 11.08
C SER A 729 48.57 -35.37 11.98
N SER A 730 48.64 -36.41 12.83
CA SER A 730 47.66 -36.64 13.91
C SER A 730 47.64 -35.51 14.95
N ASN A 731 48.66 -34.65 14.94
CA ASN A 731 48.80 -33.53 15.87
C ASN A 731 47.83 -32.38 15.59
N SER A 732 47.34 -31.78 16.68
CA SER A 732 46.32 -30.74 16.70
C SER A 732 46.84 -29.30 16.58
N ALA A 733 48.12 -29.08 16.26
CA ALA A 733 48.64 -27.80 15.76
C ALA A 733 50.02 -27.93 15.09
N SER A 734 50.31 -27.08 14.09
CA SER A 734 51.67 -26.81 13.61
C SER A 734 51.82 -25.30 13.50
N SER A 735 52.55 -24.70 14.44
CA SER A 735 52.82 -23.26 14.44
C SER A 735 53.65 -22.85 13.21
N SER A 736 54.52 -23.74 12.71
CA SER A 736 55.43 -23.45 11.62
C SER A 736 54.71 -23.29 10.28
N LEU A 737 53.87 -24.26 9.88
CA LEU A 737 53.14 -24.21 8.61
C LEU A 737 52.10 -23.09 8.57
N GLU A 738 51.47 -22.79 9.71
CA GLU A 738 50.53 -21.68 9.84
C GLU A 738 51.24 -20.34 9.68
N GLU A 739 52.41 -20.17 10.30
CA GLU A 739 53.21 -18.95 10.19
C GLU A 739 53.77 -18.75 8.77
N MET A 740 54.19 -19.82 8.11
CA MET A 740 54.62 -19.77 6.70
C MET A 740 53.51 -19.22 5.78
N ALA A 741 52.26 -19.67 5.97
CA ALA A 741 51.12 -19.15 5.23
C ALA A 741 50.83 -17.68 5.56
N LYS A 742 50.94 -17.27 6.83
CA LYS A 742 50.78 -15.86 7.26
C LYS A 742 51.83 -14.95 6.62
N ILE A 743 53.10 -15.35 6.62
CA ILE A 743 54.19 -14.61 5.97
C ILE A 743 53.87 -14.45 4.48
N ALA A 744 53.51 -15.54 3.78
CA ALA A 744 53.15 -15.51 2.37
C ALA A 744 51.92 -14.64 2.08
N GLN A 745 50.93 -14.63 2.98
CA GLN A 745 49.73 -13.80 2.86
C GLN A 745 50.04 -12.30 2.98
N SER A 746 51.06 -11.91 3.76
CA SER A 746 51.47 -10.50 3.89
C SER A 746 51.96 -9.85 2.60
N TYR A 747 52.36 -10.66 1.61
CA TYR A 747 52.78 -10.20 0.28
C TYR A 747 51.61 -10.00 -0.68
N HIS A 748 50.39 -10.34 -0.25
CA HIS A 748 49.15 -10.11 -0.98
C HIS A 748 48.46 -8.88 -0.38
N THR A 749 48.16 -7.85 -1.18
CA THR A 749 47.56 -6.59 -0.71
C THR A 749 46.14 -6.80 -0.14
N ASN A 750 45.74 -5.95 0.83
CA ASN A 750 44.43 -5.95 1.51
C ASN A 750 43.24 -5.68 0.57
N TYR A 751 42.92 -6.63 -0.30
CA TYR A 751 41.73 -6.64 -1.13
C TYR A 751 40.94 -7.90 -0.79
N THR A 752 39.99 -7.76 0.13
CA THR A 752 39.12 -8.84 0.59
C THR A 752 37.93 -8.98 -0.35
N SER A 753 38.01 -9.93 -1.29
CA SER A 753 36.84 -10.53 -1.94
C SER A 753 36.86 -12.05 -1.72
N SER A 754 35.70 -12.62 -1.38
CA SER A 754 35.52 -14.07 -1.29
C SER A 754 35.63 -14.67 -2.68
N GLY A 755 36.76 -15.32 -2.99
CA GLY A 755 36.96 -16.04 -4.25
C GLY A 755 38.37 -15.96 -4.86
N CYS A 756 39.26 -15.08 -4.37
CA CYS A 756 40.62 -14.95 -4.90
C CYS A 756 41.55 -16.10 -4.45
N LEU A 757 42.48 -16.54 -5.30
CA LEU A 757 43.63 -17.34 -4.83
C LEU A 757 44.36 -16.56 -3.76
N ARG A 758 44.61 -17.20 -2.63
CA ARG A 758 45.34 -16.65 -1.51
C ARG A 758 46.33 -17.67 -0.99
N SER A 759 47.39 -17.18 -0.33
CA SER A 759 48.21 -18.09 0.45
C SER A 759 47.40 -18.58 1.65
N GLN A 760 47.37 -19.88 1.91
CA GLN A 760 46.54 -20.38 2.99
C GLN A 760 47.12 -21.61 3.64
N PHE A 761 46.82 -21.73 4.92
CA PHE A 761 47.07 -22.91 5.72
C PHE A 761 45.83 -23.79 5.74
N THR A 762 46.00 -25.10 5.55
CA THR A 762 44.92 -26.07 5.68
C THR A 762 45.36 -27.27 6.51
N ARG A 763 44.40 -27.81 7.23
CA ARG A 763 44.57 -28.97 8.10
C ARG A 763 43.86 -30.16 7.49
N ALA A 764 44.61 -31.14 7.02
CA ALA A 764 44.05 -32.37 6.52
C ALA A 764 43.97 -33.39 7.67
N ILE A 765 42.78 -33.47 8.29
CA ILE A 765 42.50 -34.32 9.45
C ILE A 765 42.56 -35.80 9.08
N ASN A 766 42.19 -36.12 7.83
CA ASN A 766 42.22 -37.47 7.25
C ASN A 766 42.48 -37.39 5.74
N GLU A 767 42.58 -38.54 5.10
CA GLU A 767 42.99 -38.70 3.70
C GLU A 767 41.91 -38.23 2.75
N ILE A 768 40.63 -38.36 3.15
CA ILE A 768 39.48 -37.79 2.44
C ILE A 768 39.59 -36.26 2.44
N SER A 769 39.88 -35.63 3.59
CA SER A 769 40.05 -34.18 3.67
C SER A 769 41.27 -33.68 2.90
N LEU A 770 42.33 -34.49 2.80
CA LEU A 770 43.50 -34.18 1.99
C LEU A 770 43.16 -34.19 0.50
N VAL A 771 42.48 -35.24 0.03
CA VAL A 771 42.02 -35.34 -1.37
C VAL A 771 41.01 -34.24 -1.68
N ASN A 772 40.03 -33.98 -0.81
CA ASN A 772 39.06 -32.91 -0.98
C ASN A 772 39.74 -31.53 -1.03
N HIS A 773 40.74 -31.29 -0.18
CA HIS A 773 41.49 -30.05 -0.21
C HIS A 773 42.26 -29.89 -1.52
N PHE A 774 42.89 -30.95 -2.01
CA PHE A 774 43.62 -30.93 -3.28
C PHE A 774 42.70 -30.77 -4.48
N THR A 775 41.50 -31.36 -4.45
CA THR A 775 40.43 -31.11 -5.42
C THR A 775 39.97 -29.65 -5.34
N SER A 776 39.79 -29.10 -4.14
CA SER A 776 39.44 -27.70 -3.92
C SER A 776 40.53 -26.75 -4.41
N ILE A 777 41.82 -27.05 -4.20
CA ILE A 777 42.92 -26.30 -4.82
C ILE A 777 42.82 -26.38 -6.34
N ALA A 778 42.62 -27.58 -6.91
CA ALA A 778 42.48 -27.76 -8.35
C ALA A 778 41.34 -26.92 -8.94
N GLU A 779 40.26 -26.70 -8.17
CA GLU A 779 39.12 -25.83 -8.50
C GLU A 779 39.40 -24.34 -8.28
N SER A 780 40.04 -23.94 -7.17
CA SER A 780 40.47 -22.55 -6.92
C SER A 780 41.44 -22.07 -7.99
N LEU A 781 42.32 -22.96 -8.44
CA LEU A 781 43.20 -22.75 -9.59
C LEU A 781 42.44 -22.61 -10.92
N ARG A 782 41.15 -22.91 -11.02
CA ARG A 782 40.33 -22.58 -12.20
C ARG A 782 39.73 -21.17 -12.13
N LYS A 783 39.65 -20.57 -10.93
CA LYS A 783 38.90 -19.32 -10.65
C LYS A 783 39.75 -18.04 -10.67
N HIS A 784 41.01 -18.08 -11.11
CA HIS A 784 41.88 -16.89 -11.06
C HIS A 784 41.67 -15.94 -12.24
N LYS A 785 41.20 -14.71 -11.97
CA LYS A 785 41.51 -13.50 -12.75
C LYS A 785 41.72 -12.31 -11.80
N PRO A 786 42.76 -11.48 -11.95
CA PRO A 786 42.79 -10.12 -11.38
C PRO A 786 41.89 -9.18 -12.23
N THR A 787 41.13 -8.23 -11.64
CA THR A 787 41.50 -6.82 -11.32
C THR A 787 40.33 -5.95 -10.76
N LEU A 788 40.73 -4.90 -9.99
CA LEU A 788 40.17 -3.55 -9.68
C LEU A 788 38.89 -3.30 -8.84
N LEU A 789 39.16 -2.69 -7.67
CA LEU A 789 38.26 -2.01 -6.74
C LEU A 789 38.12 -0.52 -7.12
N LYS A 790 36.94 0.08 -7.01
CA LYS A 790 36.74 1.54 -7.15
C LYS A 790 37.15 2.26 -5.86
N LYS A 791 37.94 3.32 -5.99
CA LYS A 791 38.26 4.27 -4.92
C LYS A 791 37.11 5.27 -4.75
N ASP A 792 36.79 5.58 -3.49
CA ASP A 792 36.04 6.78 -3.15
C ASP A 792 36.80 8.04 -3.59
N LEU A 793 36.05 8.99 -4.13
CA LEU A 793 36.46 10.38 -4.28
C LEU A 793 35.32 11.24 -3.76
N ILE A 794 35.54 11.77 -2.57
CA ILE A 794 34.80 12.89 -1.96
C ILE A 794 35.30 14.19 -2.61
N MET A 795 34.34 15.09 -2.91
CA MET A 795 34.40 16.55 -3.16
C MET A 795 34.85 17.10 -4.52
N HIS A 796 33.92 17.72 -5.28
CA HIS A 796 33.71 19.19 -5.37
C HIS A 796 32.87 19.58 -6.60
N LEU A 797 31.57 19.80 -6.41
CA LEU A 797 30.86 21.09 -6.56
C LEU A 797 29.39 20.92 -6.17
#